data_AF-A0A7Y2EAP2-F1
#
_entry.id   AF-A0A7Y2EAP2-F1
#
_cell.length_a   1.000
_cell.length_b   1.000
_cell.length_c   1.000
_cell.angle_alpha   90.00
_cell.angle_beta   90.00
_cell.angle_gamma   90.00
#
_symmetry.space_group_name_H-M   'P 1'
#
loop_
_entity.id
_entity.type
_entity.pdbx_description
1 polymer ?
#
loop_
_entity_poly.entity_id
_entity_poly.type
_entity_poly.pdbx_seq_one_letter_code
_entity_poly.pdbx_strand_id
1 'polypeptide(L)'
;MKFLLALLLCVASATASQAEVIRIDGEFGDWNGVPVVATDPSGDAGFTGVDFTQLQLVNDEEYLYVRFDTQAEVQPDEGQNLAIAFDTDSNTGTGQSFAGLGAEIIWRLGQRNGTFYANGFGQDIRHADVGLVIGPTVSNGAFEIGFSRKKSVGGTALFPFPALNCAVVDLNGGDEIVLDDGFFFTNLQDQVEPLPLWRFDSGHLRVVSYNVQGDGLFDGGNAEASQGRILRAIDADIWVFNEVWDHSAEDVRQKLMSHIPNPNVTWQAVKRDFGNVVVSRFPILNTWVVFQSHRLTAVLIDARPQLDSEVLVIANHWRCCQANFERQEEADALIAFIRDAQTPGGQIDLEPNTPIISCGDFNLVGLRQQLDTALTGDIANNSRWGEDFAPDWDGSNFEDANPRHPDAPFAYTWRRDGSSFYPGKLDWMFYSGSVLELQNHYVFETRTMTQQTLAHNELEANDTENASDHAPVVADFSLRDLSGDDCIALGTTLMDGMTGTVLQDALRSAYRPPVGLSYAAARDVMFSQIDNEKGAVSGVYTGFSVSVSPSSSNPRGDAFNAGLNTEHVWPQSKGAGDLPARADLHHLFPSEINANNARAAFPFDEIPDDETDLWYLEKQVLADPEAKFLDDYSELDRTHPNASYDGRWEPPEDIKGNIARAMFYFFTMYSNEANGEDRNFFPAQVDQLRQWHLEDPVDPAEYERTCAIAPHQDDRVNPFVIDPTLVDRAYFEKVPVRLVSFTADHAGEGVQLNWRTADERRHAGFHVLRETQSAQETLTQSLLRPAITRFVDKTGTPGETYSYFLVAHDYENRTERFGPKTIVYPSVSIVASAGPNPLQLGQTLQFTNLPAEGKAQLIDVFGRRVREWKNMESLSRGWDGVLETGTPAAAGVYYLRLVSGVGSRPTVQTLRLLILK
;
A
#
# COMPACT_ATOMS: atom_id res chain seq x y z
N MET A 1 -47.92 23.09 27.02
CA MET A 1 -46.78 23.25 27.94
C MET A 1 -45.92 22.01 27.82
N LYS A 2 -44.64 22.20 27.48
CA LYS A 2 -43.50 21.27 27.44
C LYS A 2 -43.47 20.18 26.35
N PHE A 3 -42.67 20.54 25.35
CA PHE A 3 -42.11 19.85 24.19
C PHE A 3 -41.49 18.47 24.47
N LEU A 4 -41.79 17.50 23.61
CA LEU A 4 -40.85 16.43 23.23
C LEU A 4 -39.93 17.02 22.15
N LEU A 5 -38.63 17.16 22.45
CA LEU A 5 -37.61 17.40 21.43
C LEU A 5 -37.03 16.05 21.03
N ALA A 6 -37.30 15.63 19.81
CA ALA A 6 -36.56 14.56 19.16
C ALA A 6 -35.16 15.10 18.84
N LEU A 7 -34.14 14.62 19.53
CA LEU A 7 -32.76 14.83 19.13
C LEU A 7 -32.48 13.86 17.97
N LEU A 8 -32.46 14.39 16.75
CA LEU A 8 -31.79 13.71 15.64
C LEU A 8 -30.31 13.60 16.03
N LEU A 9 -29.84 12.39 16.33
CA LEU A 9 -28.43 12.08 16.14
C LEU A 9 -28.18 12.09 14.63
N CYS A 10 -27.65 13.19 14.11
CA CYS A 10 -26.82 13.13 12.92
C CYS A 10 -25.59 12.30 13.28
N VAL A 11 -25.64 11.00 13.06
CA VAL A 11 -24.42 10.22 12.86
C VAL A 11 -23.87 10.70 11.52
N ALA A 12 -23.00 11.72 11.57
CA ALA A 12 -22.08 11.94 10.48
C ALA A 12 -21.32 10.63 10.31
N SER A 13 -21.62 9.91 9.23
CA SER A 13 -20.81 8.78 8.80
C SER A 13 -19.50 9.38 8.30
N ALA A 14 -18.61 9.72 9.22
CA ALA A 14 -17.21 9.86 8.87
C ALA A 14 -16.79 8.48 8.41
N THR A 15 -16.64 8.31 7.10
CA THR A 15 -15.83 7.23 6.56
C THR A 15 -14.45 7.46 7.16
N ALA A 16 -14.12 6.74 8.24
CA ALA A 16 -12.77 6.75 8.76
C ALA A 16 -11.87 6.22 7.65
N SER A 17 -11.06 7.10 7.05
CA SER A 17 -9.96 6.68 6.21
C SER A 17 -9.03 5.85 7.09
N GLN A 18 -8.53 4.75 6.54
CA GLN A 18 -7.48 3.96 7.19
C GLN A 18 -6.29 4.88 7.47
N ALA A 19 -5.73 4.80 8.68
CA ALA A 19 -4.63 5.67 9.11
C ALA A 19 -3.29 5.05 8.67
N GLU A 20 -2.32 5.91 8.35
CA GLU A 20 -0.96 5.48 8.06
C GLU A 20 -0.36 4.64 9.20
N VAL A 21 0.54 3.73 8.86
CA VAL A 21 1.29 2.91 9.82
C VAL A 21 2.19 3.83 10.65
N ILE A 22 2.02 3.80 11.97
CA ILE A 22 2.92 4.54 12.86
C ILE A 22 4.22 3.78 13.05
N ARG A 23 5.33 4.45 12.75
CA ARG A 23 6.69 3.96 12.90
C ARG A 23 7.29 4.56 14.15
N ILE A 24 7.98 3.74 14.95
CA ILE A 24 8.77 4.22 16.08
C ILE A 24 10.21 4.38 15.61
N ASP A 25 10.48 5.54 15.00
CA ASP A 25 11.75 5.90 14.36
C ASP A 25 12.27 7.29 14.73
N GLY A 26 11.47 8.10 15.45
CA GLY A 26 11.82 9.44 15.89
C GLY A 26 11.48 10.53 14.88
N GLU A 27 10.85 10.18 13.76
CA GLU A 27 10.16 11.09 12.85
C GLU A 27 8.66 11.07 13.12
N PHE A 28 7.98 12.19 12.87
CA PHE A 28 6.58 12.36 13.31
C PHE A 28 5.60 12.64 12.16
N GLY A 29 6.01 12.39 10.92
CA GLY A 29 5.21 12.72 9.73
C GLY A 29 3.94 11.89 9.61
N ASP A 30 4.03 10.62 9.95
CA ASP A 30 2.96 9.61 10.01
C ASP A 30 1.88 9.92 11.08
N TRP A 31 2.21 10.74 12.08
CA TRP A 31 1.26 11.23 13.08
C TRP A 31 0.36 12.37 12.60
N ASN A 32 0.63 12.98 11.44
CA ASN A 32 -0.12 14.15 10.96
C ASN A 32 -1.62 13.87 10.75
N GLY A 33 -1.98 12.63 10.43
CA GLY A 33 -3.37 12.18 10.28
C GLY A 33 -4.05 11.71 11.58
N VAL A 34 -3.31 11.60 12.68
CA VAL A 34 -3.81 11.08 13.96
C VAL A 34 -4.47 12.21 14.76
N PRO A 35 -5.73 12.08 15.22
CA PRO A 35 -6.36 13.10 16.03
C PRO A 35 -5.65 13.32 17.38
N VAL A 36 -5.53 14.59 17.77
CA VAL A 36 -5.13 14.97 19.13
C VAL A 36 -6.28 14.63 20.07
N VAL A 37 -6.02 13.75 21.04
CA VAL A 37 -7.03 13.27 21.99
C VAL A 37 -7.13 14.15 23.23
N ALA A 38 -6.03 14.82 23.60
CA ALA A 38 -6.01 15.82 24.66
C ALA A 38 -4.96 16.89 24.37
N THR A 39 -5.25 18.13 24.76
CA THR A 39 -4.36 19.29 24.63
C THR A 39 -4.16 19.93 25.98
N ASP A 40 -3.00 20.53 26.16
CA ASP A 40 -2.64 21.23 27.38
C ASP A 40 -2.18 22.68 27.12
N PRO A 41 -2.61 23.67 27.93
CA PRO A 41 -2.30 25.07 27.68
C PRO A 41 -0.83 25.41 27.93
N SER A 42 -0.09 25.73 26.87
CA SER A 42 1.32 26.09 26.99
C SER A 42 1.60 27.18 28.05
N GLY A 43 2.63 26.95 28.87
CA GLY A 43 3.17 27.87 29.87
C GLY A 43 2.46 27.83 31.22
N ASP A 44 1.69 26.79 31.52
CA ASP A 44 1.01 26.60 32.80
C ASP A 44 1.74 25.63 33.75
N ALA A 45 2.75 24.90 33.27
CA ALA A 45 3.68 24.07 34.06
C ALA A 45 4.58 24.84 35.07
N GLY A 46 4.39 26.16 35.21
CA GLY A 46 5.26 27.02 36.01
C GLY A 46 6.67 27.15 35.43
N PHE A 47 7.65 27.60 36.23
CA PHE A 47 9.01 27.90 35.74
C PHE A 47 10.01 26.75 35.85
N THR A 48 9.61 25.57 36.34
CA THR A 48 10.54 24.51 36.76
C THR A 48 10.17 23.10 36.30
N GLY A 49 9.11 22.95 35.50
CA GLY A 49 8.59 21.67 35.01
C GLY A 49 8.69 21.50 33.49
N VAL A 50 8.39 20.30 33.02
CA VAL A 50 8.10 20.02 31.60
C VAL A 50 6.69 20.52 31.31
N ASP A 51 6.56 21.33 30.25
CA ASP A 51 5.29 21.89 29.77
C ASP A 51 4.81 21.04 28.60
N PHE A 52 3.77 20.24 28.81
CA PHE A 52 3.16 19.46 27.75
C PHE A 52 2.28 20.34 26.85
N THR A 53 1.95 19.85 25.67
CA THR A 53 1.11 20.63 24.73
C THR A 53 0.01 19.78 24.12
N GLN A 54 0.30 18.54 23.78
CA GLN A 54 -0.68 17.63 23.20
C GLN A 54 -0.34 16.16 23.46
N LEU A 55 -1.39 15.35 23.41
CA LEU A 55 -1.38 13.89 23.48
C LEU A 55 -2.16 13.34 22.29
N GLN A 56 -1.54 12.39 21.58
CA GLN A 56 -2.15 11.61 20.50
C GLN A 56 -2.08 10.13 20.86
N LEU A 57 -3.15 9.39 20.53
CA LEU A 57 -3.25 7.95 20.73
C LEU A 57 -3.77 7.29 19.46
N VAL A 58 -3.15 6.19 19.07
CA VAL A 58 -3.60 5.34 17.96
C VAL A 58 -3.15 3.91 18.23
N ASN A 59 -3.77 2.93 17.58
CA ASN A 59 -3.44 1.54 17.81
C ASN A 59 -3.63 0.69 16.55
N ASP A 60 -2.81 -0.34 16.42
CA ASP A 60 -3.02 -1.47 15.51
C ASP A 60 -3.43 -2.71 16.33
N GLU A 61 -3.42 -3.91 15.75
CA GLU A 61 -3.76 -5.15 16.47
C GLU A 61 -2.75 -5.56 17.55
N GLU A 62 -1.50 -5.09 17.47
CA GLU A 62 -0.34 -5.55 18.23
C GLU A 62 0.12 -4.54 19.31
N TYR A 63 -0.03 -3.24 19.05
CA TYR A 63 0.50 -2.13 19.82
C TYR A 63 -0.50 -0.98 20.02
N LEU A 64 -0.39 -0.35 21.18
CA LEU A 64 -0.91 0.99 21.45
C LEU A 64 0.25 1.97 21.28
N TYR A 65 0.06 2.96 20.43
CA TYR A 65 1.00 4.03 20.18
C TYR A 65 0.56 5.29 20.91
N VAL A 66 1.50 5.90 21.61
CA VAL A 66 1.33 7.14 22.37
C VAL A 66 2.33 8.16 21.86
N ARG A 67 1.85 9.33 21.46
CA ARG A 67 2.71 10.49 21.22
C ARG A 67 2.35 11.62 22.16
N PHE A 68 3.37 12.26 22.72
CA PHE A 68 3.20 13.50 23.46
C PHE A 68 4.28 14.52 23.06
N ASP A 69 3.89 15.79 23.08
CA ASP A 69 4.75 16.91 22.70
C ASP A 69 4.97 17.83 23.92
N THR A 70 6.17 18.39 24.00
CA THR A 70 6.62 19.32 25.04
C THR A 70 7.04 20.65 24.43
N GLN A 71 6.89 21.75 25.17
CA GLN A 71 7.23 23.09 24.68
C GLN A 71 8.74 23.27 24.41
N ALA A 72 9.57 22.55 25.15
CA ALA A 72 11.03 22.57 25.04
C ALA A 72 11.58 21.17 24.85
N GLU A 73 12.82 21.09 24.37
CA GLU A 73 13.58 19.86 24.25
C GLU A 73 13.83 19.23 25.63
N VAL A 74 13.50 17.94 25.79
CA VAL A 74 13.67 17.18 27.03
C VAL A 74 14.29 15.80 26.79
N GLN A 75 14.76 15.15 27.86
CA GLN A 75 15.26 13.75 27.86
C GLN A 75 14.37 12.90 28.76
N PRO A 76 13.29 12.30 28.25
CA PRO A 76 12.32 11.60 29.06
C PRO A 76 12.87 10.31 29.69
N ASP A 77 13.94 9.73 29.14
CA ASP A 77 14.50 8.44 29.54
C ASP A 77 15.57 8.52 30.64
N GLU A 78 16.04 9.71 31.01
CA GLU A 78 17.05 9.87 32.07
C GLU A 78 17.09 11.24 32.74
N GLY A 79 16.76 12.31 32.00
CA GLY A 79 16.87 13.70 32.47
C GLY A 79 15.61 14.21 33.17
N GLN A 80 14.43 13.70 32.79
CA GLN A 80 13.14 14.15 33.33
C GLN A 80 12.39 13.04 34.07
N ASN A 81 11.63 13.44 35.09
CA ASN A 81 10.83 12.53 35.91
C ASN A 81 9.40 12.45 35.37
N LEU A 82 9.26 11.88 34.17
CA LEU A 82 7.97 11.76 33.50
C LEU A 82 7.34 10.39 33.75
N ALA A 83 6.02 10.34 33.80
CA ALA A 83 5.26 9.10 33.90
C ALA A 83 4.10 9.05 32.90
N ILE A 84 3.82 7.85 32.40
CA ILE A 84 2.63 7.53 31.61
C ILE A 84 1.81 6.52 32.42
N ALA A 85 0.54 6.82 32.61
CA ALA A 85 -0.39 5.96 33.32
C ALA A 85 -1.55 5.52 32.43
N PHE A 86 -1.93 4.26 32.51
CA PHE A 86 -3.10 3.71 31.83
C PHE A 86 -4.07 3.12 32.86
N ASP A 87 -5.30 3.62 32.85
CA ASP A 87 -6.47 3.00 33.48
C ASP A 87 -7.17 2.18 32.39
N THR A 88 -6.92 0.87 32.45
CA THR A 88 -7.19 -0.09 31.38
C THR A 88 -8.60 -0.65 31.43
N ASP A 89 -9.32 -0.45 32.54
CA ASP A 89 -10.71 -0.86 32.70
C ASP A 89 -11.69 0.32 32.85
N SER A 90 -11.17 1.55 32.74
CA SER A 90 -11.91 2.81 32.87
C SER A 90 -12.63 2.94 34.21
N ASN A 91 -12.03 2.41 35.28
CA ASN A 91 -12.61 2.39 36.61
C ASN A 91 -11.63 2.96 37.65
N THR A 92 -11.95 4.16 38.12
CA THR A 92 -11.15 4.88 39.12
C THR A 92 -11.07 4.19 40.50
N GLY A 93 -11.86 3.13 40.74
CA GLY A 93 -11.82 2.30 41.94
C GLY A 93 -10.88 1.10 41.87
N THR A 94 -10.32 0.79 40.70
CA THR A 94 -9.33 -0.25 40.44
C THR A 94 -7.93 0.37 40.24
N GLY A 95 -6.92 -0.46 40.01
CA GLY A 95 -5.53 0.00 39.88
C GLY A 95 -4.98 0.78 41.10
N GLN A 96 -4.02 1.65 40.82
CA GLN A 96 -3.49 2.64 41.75
C GLN A 96 -4.04 4.02 41.41
N SER A 97 -4.52 4.75 42.43
CA SER A 97 -4.90 6.16 42.24
C SER A 97 -3.69 7.00 41.82
N PHE A 98 -3.76 7.57 40.60
CA PHE A 98 -2.67 8.34 39.97
C PHE A 98 -3.26 9.32 38.94
N ALA A 99 -2.94 10.62 39.05
CA ALA A 99 -3.46 11.68 38.15
C ALA A 99 -4.99 11.65 37.94
N GLY A 100 -5.75 11.36 39.01
CA GLY A 100 -7.21 11.21 38.94
C GLY A 100 -7.72 9.88 38.38
N LEU A 101 -6.83 9.03 37.85
CA LEU A 101 -7.14 7.71 37.28
C LEU A 101 -7.01 6.59 38.32
N GLY A 102 -7.65 5.44 38.05
CA GLY A 102 -7.39 4.16 38.70
C GLY A 102 -6.41 3.34 37.87
N ALA A 103 -5.14 3.74 37.79
CA ALA A 103 -4.21 3.22 36.80
C ALA A 103 -3.74 1.78 37.09
N GLU A 104 -3.97 0.85 36.16
CA GLU A 104 -3.37 -0.48 36.20
C GLU A 104 -1.89 -0.46 35.80
N ILE A 105 -1.49 0.43 34.89
CA ILE A 105 -0.10 0.54 34.44
C ILE A 105 0.38 1.94 34.78
N ILE A 106 1.49 2.05 35.50
CA ILE A 106 2.22 3.31 35.67
C ILE A 106 3.66 3.08 35.23
N TRP A 107 4.00 3.63 34.07
CA TRP A 107 5.33 3.60 33.50
C TRP A 107 6.07 4.89 33.84
N ARG A 108 7.30 4.79 34.36
CA ARG A 108 8.13 5.95 34.70
C ARG A 108 9.30 6.03 33.74
N LEU A 109 9.28 7.05 32.87
CA LEU A 109 10.16 7.12 31.71
C LEU A 109 11.63 7.27 32.12
N GLY A 110 11.94 8.19 33.05
CA GLY A 110 13.31 8.46 33.49
C GLY A 110 13.92 7.34 34.33
N GLN A 111 13.10 6.60 35.07
CA GLN A 111 13.54 5.44 35.87
C GLN A 111 13.57 4.14 35.05
N ARG A 112 13.03 4.17 33.82
CA ARG A 112 12.96 3.03 32.90
C ARG A 112 12.34 1.77 33.49
N ASN A 113 11.32 1.96 34.31
CA ASN A 113 10.55 0.89 34.92
C ASN A 113 9.09 1.29 35.09
N GLY A 114 8.24 0.31 35.37
CA GLY A 114 6.84 0.57 35.68
C GLY A 114 6.34 -0.32 36.80
N THR A 115 5.06 -0.10 37.12
CA THR A 115 4.32 -0.96 38.03
C THR A 115 3.01 -1.36 37.35
N PHE A 116 2.68 -2.65 37.40
CA PHE A 116 1.41 -3.21 36.94
C PHE A 116 0.56 -3.66 38.14
N TYR A 117 -0.63 -3.08 38.29
CA TYR A 117 -1.59 -3.36 39.34
C TYR A 117 -2.66 -4.31 38.83
N ALA A 118 -2.70 -5.52 39.40
CA ALA A 118 -3.74 -6.50 39.10
C ALA A 118 -4.15 -7.24 40.37
N ASN A 119 -5.45 -7.56 40.50
CA ASN A 119 -5.99 -8.29 41.65
C ASN A 119 -5.65 -7.66 43.03
N GLY A 120 -5.49 -6.33 43.08
CA GLY A 120 -5.20 -5.57 44.30
C GLY A 120 -3.73 -5.56 44.74
N PHE A 121 -2.80 -6.03 43.90
CA PHE A 121 -1.36 -6.00 44.17
C PHE A 121 -0.60 -5.36 43.00
N GLY A 122 0.43 -4.57 43.30
CA GLY A 122 1.35 -4.02 42.30
C GLY A 122 2.56 -4.93 42.10
N GLN A 123 2.95 -5.16 40.85
CA GLN A 123 4.15 -5.88 40.44
C GLN A 123 5.05 -4.94 39.62
N ASP A 124 6.35 -4.93 39.91
CA ASP A 124 7.33 -4.20 39.10
C ASP A 124 7.47 -4.84 37.72
N ILE A 125 7.52 -4.01 36.69
CA ILE A 125 7.61 -4.40 35.28
C ILE A 125 8.76 -3.65 34.58
N ARG A 126 9.37 -4.31 33.60
CA ARG A 126 10.43 -3.79 32.74
C ARG A 126 9.92 -3.55 31.32
N HIS A 127 10.73 -2.91 30.48
CA HIS A 127 10.33 -2.58 29.10
C HIS A 127 9.93 -3.83 28.32
N ALA A 128 10.64 -4.95 28.50
CA ALA A 128 10.34 -6.23 27.86
C ALA A 128 9.01 -6.87 28.32
N ASP A 129 8.58 -6.61 29.56
CA ASP A 129 7.32 -7.12 30.11
C ASP A 129 6.11 -6.47 29.47
N VAL A 130 6.25 -5.21 29.01
CA VAL A 130 5.19 -4.46 28.33
C VAL A 130 5.44 -4.27 26.83
N GLY A 131 6.55 -4.81 26.32
CA GLY A 131 6.96 -4.66 24.93
C GLY A 131 7.20 -3.20 24.55
N LEU A 132 7.73 -2.38 25.45
CA LEU A 132 7.93 -0.95 25.21
C LEU A 132 8.98 -0.71 24.15
N VAL A 133 8.64 0.13 23.17
CA VAL A 133 9.55 0.75 22.19
C VAL A 133 9.36 2.27 22.26
N ILE A 134 10.41 3.05 22.07
CA ILE A 134 10.38 4.51 22.20
C ILE A 134 11.33 5.18 21.21
N GLY A 135 10.89 6.32 20.66
CA GLY A 135 11.70 7.18 19.80
C GLY A 135 11.40 8.68 20.04
N PRO A 136 12.35 9.56 19.72
CA PRO A 136 13.76 9.28 19.45
C PRO A 136 14.55 8.93 20.73
N THR A 137 15.81 8.48 20.57
CA THR A 137 16.74 8.19 21.68
C THR A 137 17.52 9.42 22.18
N VAL A 138 17.59 10.46 21.36
CA VAL A 138 18.12 11.77 21.73
C VAL A 138 17.01 12.65 22.28
N SER A 139 17.38 13.75 22.92
CA SER A 139 16.46 14.75 23.41
C SER A 139 15.62 15.33 22.26
N ASN A 140 14.37 15.64 22.55
CA ASN A 140 13.45 16.20 21.56
C ASN A 140 12.28 16.92 22.25
N GLY A 141 11.50 17.67 21.47
CA GLY A 141 10.23 18.27 21.88
C GLY A 141 9.00 17.38 21.62
N ALA A 142 9.19 16.19 21.06
CA ALA A 142 8.14 15.21 20.80
C ALA A 142 8.69 13.80 20.97
N PHE A 143 7.84 12.89 21.44
CA PHE A 143 8.19 11.48 21.65
C PHE A 143 7.04 10.58 21.27
N GLU A 144 7.38 9.41 20.77
CA GLU A 144 6.46 8.35 20.40
C GLU A 144 6.85 7.04 21.08
N ILE A 145 5.84 6.33 21.57
CA ILE A 145 6.02 5.16 22.43
C ILE A 145 4.99 4.10 22.05
N GLY A 146 5.47 2.89 21.80
CA GLY A 146 4.64 1.71 21.60
C GLY A 146 4.57 0.86 22.86
N PHE A 147 3.36 0.45 23.26
CA PHE A 147 3.11 -0.56 24.28
C PHE A 147 2.40 -1.77 23.67
N SER A 148 2.91 -2.98 23.89
CA SER A 148 2.32 -4.17 23.30
C SER A 148 0.96 -4.51 23.93
N ARG A 149 -0.04 -4.69 23.07
CA ARG A 149 -1.39 -5.13 23.43
C ARG A 149 -1.48 -6.63 23.72
N LYS A 150 -0.48 -7.40 23.29
CA LYS A 150 -0.46 -8.87 23.46
C LYS A 150 0.25 -9.34 24.73
N LYS A 151 0.96 -8.45 25.43
CA LYS A 151 1.73 -8.80 26.62
C LYS A 151 0.83 -9.04 27.84
N SER A 152 1.34 -9.88 28.75
CA SER A 152 0.68 -10.22 30.00
C SER A 152 1.69 -10.34 31.12
N VAL A 153 1.33 -9.89 32.32
CA VAL A 153 2.17 -9.96 33.52
C VAL A 153 1.49 -10.86 34.54
N GLY A 154 2.19 -11.89 35.00
CA GLY A 154 1.60 -12.90 35.90
C GLY A 154 0.39 -13.63 35.32
N GLY A 155 0.27 -13.71 33.99
CA GLY A 155 -0.88 -14.29 33.27
C GLY A 155 -2.09 -13.36 33.12
N THR A 156 -2.00 -12.11 33.56
CA THR A 156 -3.04 -11.09 33.37
C THR A 156 -2.64 -10.19 32.19
N ALA A 157 -3.52 -10.04 31.19
CA ALA A 157 -3.26 -9.18 30.04
C ALA A 157 -3.12 -7.71 30.46
N LEU A 158 -2.24 -6.96 29.78
CA LEU A 158 -2.02 -5.54 30.06
C LEU A 158 -3.21 -4.68 29.61
N PHE A 159 -3.80 -4.98 28.46
CA PHE A 159 -4.94 -4.24 27.89
C PHE A 159 -6.13 -5.18 27.62
N PRO A 160 -6.84 -5.66 28.66
CA PRO A 160 -7.89 -6.67 28.51
C PRO A 160 -9.23 -6.13 27.99
N PHE A 161 -9.42 -4.81 27.95
CA PHE A 161 -10.68 -4.15 27.60
C PHE A 161 -10.55 -3.33 26.30
N PRO A 162 -11.67 -3.00 25.63
CA PRO A 162 -11.65 -2.28 24.35
C PRO A 162 -11.37 -0.77 24.49
N ALA A 163 -11.28 -0.25 25.71
CA ALA A 163 -11.06 1.16 25.97
C ALA A 163 -10.15 1.38 27.18
N LEU A 164 -9.49 2.53 27.25
CA LEU A 164 -8.64 2.94 28.36
C LEU A 164 -8.70 4.46 28.58
N ASN A 165 -8.30 4.89 29.77
CA ASN A 165 -7.94 6.28 30.08
C ASN A 165 -6.41 6.37 30.19
N CYS A 166 -5.86 7.54 29.90
CA CYS A 166 -4.41 7.76 29.85
C CYS A 166 -4.03 9.07 30.53
N ALA A 167 -2.88 9.12 31.18
CA ALA A 167 -2.28 10.36 31.65
C ALA A 167 -0.78 10.40 31.35
N VAL A 168 -0.28 11.56 30.96
CA VAL A 168 1.16 11.87 30.89
C VAL A 168 1.44 12.95 31.93
N VAL A 169 2.41 12.74 32.81
CA VAL A 169 2.60 13.56 34.01
C VAL A 169 4.09 13.88 34.22
N ASP A 170 4.39 15.15 34.48
CA ASP A 170 5.66 15.59 35.04
C ASP A 170 5.60 15.47 36.57
N LEU A 171 6.28 14.47 37.12
CA LEU A 171 6.29 14.21 38.56
C LEU A 171 7.05 15.27 39.37
N ASN A 172 7.82 16.15 38.74
CA ASN A 172 8.55 17.22 39.40
C ASN A 172 7.82 18.57 39.32
N GLY A 173 7.38 18.96 38.13
CA GLY A 173 6.67 20.21 37.86
C GLY A 173 5.18 20.17 38.20
N GLY A 174 4.58 18.98 38.18
CA GLY A 174 3.16 18.77 38.45
C GLY A 174 2.25 19.04 37.25
N ASP A 175 2.83 19.30 36.07
CA ASP A 175 2.08 19.42 34.84
C ASP A 175 1.56 18.05 34.36
N GLU A 176 0.36 18.02 33.78
CA GLU A 176 -0.28 16.76 33.38
C GLU A 176 -1.27 16.92 32.23
N ILE A 177 -1.20 16.00 31.25
CA ILE A 177 -2.29 15.77 30.30
C ILE A 177 -3.06 14.54 30.74
N VAL A 178 -4.35 14.70 31.05
CA VAL A 178 -5.24 13.60 31.45
C VAL A 178 -6.35 13.42 30.42
N LEU A 179 -6.48 12.21 29.90
CA LEU A 179 -7.57 11.73 29.07
C LEU A 179 -8.46 10.81 29.92
N ASP A 180 -9.61 11.31 30.38
CA ASP A 180 -10.56 10.62 31.26
C ASP A 180 -11.93 10.33 30.62
N ASP A 181 -12.08 10.61 29.32
CA ASP A 181 -13.31 10.38 28.54
C ASP A 181 -13.28 9.09 27.68
N GLY A 182 -12.19 8.32 27.78
CA GLY A 182 -12.03 6.98 27.20
C GLY A 182 -11.52 6.98 25.76
N PHE A 183 -10.31 6.45 25.55
CA PHE A 183 -9.79 6.08 24.24
C PHE A 183 -10.27 4.67 23.87
N PHE A 184 -10.93 4.52 22.72
CA PHE A 184 -11.38 3.22 22.20
C PHE A 184 -10.40 2.66 21.18
N PHE A 185 -10.05 1.38 21.31
CA PHE A 185 -9.23 0.72 20.30
C PHE A 185 -10.00 0.56 18.99
N THR A 186 -9.46 1.12 17.91
CA THR A 186 -10.10 1.12 16.60
C THR A 186 -9.42 0.21 15.59
N ASN A 187 -8.13 -0.13 15.79
CA ASN A 187 -7.30 -0.93 14.87
C ASN A 187 -7.33 -0.38 13.42
N LEU A 188 -7.38 0.94 13.26
CA LEU A 188 -7.54 1.58 11.94
C LEU A 188 -6.23 1.75 11.16
N GLN A 189 -5.11 1.26 11.68
CA GLN A 189 -3.83 1.33 10.97
C GLN A 189 -3.73 0.23 9.91
N ASP A 190 -3.04 0.57 8.82
CA ASP A 190 -2.59 -0.42 7.84
C ASP A 190 -1.68 -1.47 8.47
N GLN A 191 -1.58 -2.63 7.82
CA GLN A 191 -0.58 -3.62 8.19
C GLN A 191 0.79 -3.17 7.69
N VAL A 192 1.84 -3.50 8.43
CA VAL A 192 3.21 -3.28 7.98
C VAL A 192 3.48 -4.19 6.80
N GLU A 193 3.71 -3.60 5.62
CA GLU A 193 4.14 -4.36 4.46
C GLU A 193 5.54 -4.95 4.68
N PRO A 194 5.75 -6.27 4.51
CA PRO A 194 7.05 -6.90 4.66
C PRO A 194 8.11 -6.31 3.72
N LEU A 195 9.30 -5.99 4.24
CA LEU A 195 10.45 -5.64 3.40
C LEU A 195 11.24 -6.89 3.00
N PRO A 196 11.63 -7.01 1.72
CA PRO A 196 12.52 -8.07 1.30
C PRO A 196 13.95 -7.86 1.81
N LEU A 197 14.67 -8.96 2.07
CA LEU A 197 16.09 -8.91 2.48
C LEU A 197 17.06 -8.92 1.28
N TRP A 198 16.56 -9.22 0.07
CA TRP A 198 17.39 -9.21 -1.15
C TRP A 198 17.59 -7.80 -1.68
N ARG A 199 18.62 -7.61 -2.51
CA ARG A 199 18.85 -6.35 -3.24
C ARG A 199 17.83 -6.21 -4.36
N PHE A 200 17.30 -5.00 -4.58
CA PHE A 200 16.42 -4.74 -5.72
C PHE A 200 17.15 -4.88 -7.06
N ASP A 201 18.42 -4.46 -7.10
CA ASP A 201 19.32 -4.70 -8.22
C ASP A 201 20.65 -5.29 -7.70
N SER A 202 21.18 -6.27 -8.43
CA SER A 202 22.54 -6.78 -8.24
C SER A 202 23.65 -5.74 -8.44
N GLY A 203 23.33 -4.63 -9.10
CA GLY A 203 24.15 -3.43 -9.31
C GLY A 203 24.24 -2.53 -8.08
N HIS A 204 23.38 -2.67 -7.07
CA HIS A 204 23.44 -1.82 -5.88
C HIS A 204 24.59 -2.21 -4.94
N LEU A 205 25.28 -1.20 -4.41
CA LEU A 205 26.30 -1.35 -3.38
C LEU A 205 25.62 -1.58 -2.02
N ARG A 206 25.78 -2.76 -1.41
CA ARG A 206 25.27 -3.04 -0.07
C ARG A 206 26.30 -2.76 1.01
N VAL A 207 26.01 -1.80 1.89
CA VAL A 207 26.82 -1.45 3.05
C VAL A 207 26.09 -1.85 4.33
N VAL A 208 26.83 -2.40 5.29
CA VAL A 208 26.26 -2.87 6.55
C VAL A 208 27.06 -2.37 7.73
N SER A 209 26.35 -1.81 8.70
CA SER A 209 26.88 -1.54 10.04
C SER A 209 26.42 -2.64 10.99
N TYR A 210 27.35 -3.20 11.77
CA TYR A 210 27.02 -4.24 12.74
C TYR A 210 27.94 -4.22 13.97
N ASN A 211 27.43 -3.78 15.12
CA ASN A 211 28.07 -4.01 16.40
C ASN A 211 27.91 -5.49 16.81
N VAL A 212 29.02 -6.22 16.90
CA VAL A 212 29.02 -7.68 17.14
C VAL A 212 29.06 -8.05 18.62
N GLN A 213 28.94 -7.06 19.51
CA GLN A 213 28.96 -7.21 20.97
C GLN A 213 30.21 -7.93 21.48
N GLY A 214 31.25 -7.17 21.83
CA GLY A 214 32.43 -7.67 22.53
C GLY A 214 33.11 -8.90 21.91
N ASP A 215 33.52 -8.81 20.63
CA ASP A 215 34.12 -9.89 19.85
C ASP A 215 33.19 -11.11 19.60
N GLY A 216 31.86 -10.94 19.67
CA GLY A 216 30.88 -12.03 19.56
C GLY A 216 30.97 -12.91 18.30
N LEU A 217 31.59 -12.42 17.22
CA LEU A 217 31.96 -13.22 16.05
C LEU A 217 32.76 -14.48 16.44
N PHE A 218 33.49 -14.46 17.56
CA PHE A 218 34.45 -15.48 17.96
C PHE A 218 34.03 -16.29 19.20
N ASP A 219 32.83 -16.07 19.73
CA ASP A 219 32.34 -16.68 20.99
C ASP A 219 31.97 -18.17 20.88
N GLY A 220 31.85 -18.70 19.65
CA GLY A 220 31.39 -20.05 19.40
C GLY A 220 29.92 -20.29 19.76
N GLY A 221 29.50 -21.56 19.76
CA GLY A 221 28.15 -21.95 20.19
C GLY A 221 27.02 -21.30 19.38
N ASN A 222 25.94 -20.91 20.08
CA ASN A 222 24.75 -20.33 19.46
C ASN A 222 24.98 -18.91 18.93
N ALA A 223 25.83 -18.12 19.59
CA ALA A 223 26.13 -16.75 19.18
C ALA A 223 26.81 -16.74 17.81
N GLU A 224 27.91 -17.50 17.66
CA GLU A 224 28.60 -17.63 16.37
C GLU A 224 27.70 -18.26 15.29
N ALA A 225 26.89 -19.27 15.64
CA ALA A 225 26.00 -19.90 14.67
C ALA A 225 24.95 -18.91 14.12
N SER A 226 24.39 -18.08 15.01
CA SER A 226 23.40 -17.05 14.66
C SER A 226 24.04 -15.94 13.83
N GLN A 227 25.22 -15.44 14.24
CA GLN A 227 26.00 -14.49 13.44
C GLN A 227 26.28 -15.05 12.04
N GLY A 228 26.68 -16.32 11.93
CA GLY A 228 26.89 -16.97 10.64
C GLY A 228 25.64 -16.98 9.74
N ARG A 229 24.44 -17.19 10.28
CA ARG A 229 23.18 -17.12 9.52
C ARG A 229 22.87 -15.69 9.07
N ILE A 230 22.99 -14.73 9.99
CA ILE A 230 22.80 -13.29 9.72
C ILE A 230 23.72 -12.84 8.58
N LEU A 231 25.02 -13.13 8.68
CA LEU A 231 26.03 -12.78 7.67
C LEU A 231 25.68 -13.35 6.29
N ARG A 232 25.25 -14.61 6.21
CA ARG A 232 24.86 -15.25 4.94
C ARG A 232 23.59 -14.67 4.33
N ALA A 233 22.59 -14.37 5.16
CA ALA A 233 21.31 -13.84 4.69
C ALA A 233 21.44 -12.41 4.17
N ILE A 234 22.31 -11.59 4.77
CA ILE A 234 22.54 -10.21 4.37
C ILE A 234 23.42 -10.10 3.11
N ASP A 235 24.47 -10.92 3.01
CA ASP A 235 25.36 -11.00 1.85
C ASP A 235 25.91 -9.64 1.36
N ALA A 236 26.42 -8.79 2.27
CA ALA A 236 26.86 -7.44 1.93
C ALA A 236 28.19 -7.35 1.17
N ASP A 237 28.47 -6.19 0.59
CA ASP A 237 29.72 -5.88 -0.11
C ASP A 237 30.74 -5.17 0.78
N ILE A 238 30.26 -4.33 1.69
CA ILE A 238 31.08 -3.66 2.69
C ILE A 238 30.46 -3.88 4.08
N TRP A 239 31.27 -4.37 5.01
CA TRP A 239 30.92 -4.57 6.41
C TRP A 239 31.69 -3.61 7.30
N VAL A 240 30.98 -2.91 8.17
CA VAL A 240 31.52 -2.09 9.24
C VAL A 240 31.18 -2.77 10.57
N PHE A 241 32.14 -3.47 11.14
CA PHE A 241 32.00 -4.13 12.43
C PHE A 241 32.46 -3.23 13.56
N ASN A 242 31.64 -3.08 14.59
CA ASN A 242 32.00 -2.44 15.87
C ASN A 242 32.21 -3.49 16.96
N GLU A 243 32.90 -3.11 18.03
CA GLU A 243 33.23 -3.98 19.18
C GLU A 243 34.09 -5.20 18.88
N VAL A 244 34.96 -5.09 17.89
CA VAL A 244 36.05 -6.04 17.71
C VAL A 244 37.24 -5.54 18.52
N TRP A 245 37.52 -6.11 19.69
CA TRP A 245 38.57 -5.65 20.60
C TRP A 245 39.83 -6.47 20.42
N ASP A 246 39.75 -7.77 20.71
CA ASP A 246 40.90 -8.66 20.86
C ASP A 246 41.33 -9.34 19.55
N HIS A 247 40.59 -9.10 18.46
CA HIS A 247 40.87 -9.67 17.15
C HIS A 247 41.41 -8.66 16.12
N SER A 248 42.30 -9.13 15.25
CA SER A 248 42.85 -8.34 14.16
C SER A 248 41.88 -8.22 12.98
N ALA A 249 42.13 -7.28 12.07
CA ALA A 249 41.36 -7.18 10.82
C ALA A 249 41.43 -8.48 10.00
N GLU A 250 42.57 -9.16 10.02
CA GLU A 250 42.75 -10.45 9.32
C GLU A 250 41.91 -11.56 9.96
N ASP A 251 41.79 -11.59 11.29
CA ASP A 251 40.96 -12.59 11.98
C ASP A 251 39.48 -12.41 11.60
N VAL A 252 38.98 -11.17 11.59
CA VAL A 252 37.60 -10.85 11.18
C VAL A 252 37.37 -11.21 9.72
N ARG A 253 38.33 -10.89 8.84
CA ARG A 253 38.28 -11.25 7.41
C ARG A 253 38.16 -12.76 7.21
N GLN A 254 38.99 -13.54 7.90
CA GLN A 254 38.95 -15.00 7.83
C GLN A 254 37.65 -15.56 8.40
N LYS A 255 37.13 -14.94 9.47
CA LYS A 255 35.86 -15.34 10.08
C LYS A 255 34.67 -15.06 9.18
N LEU A 256 34.61 -13.89 8.55
CA LEU A 256 33.60 -13.57 7.55
C LEU A 256 33.63 -14.57 6.39
N MET A 257 34.82 -14.86 5.86
CA MET A 257 35.00 -15.83 4.76
C MET A 257 34.60 -17.26 5.14
N SER A 258 34.68 -17.64 6.41
CA SER A 258 34.24 -18.97 6.86
C SER A 258 32.71 -19.07 6.91
N HIS A 259 32.01 -17.96 7.15
CA HIS A 259 30.55 -17.90 7.14
C HIS A 259 29.96 -17.65 5.74
N ILE A 260 30.65 -16.87 4.89
CA ILE A 260 30.23 -16.53 3.52
C ILE A 260 31.35 -16.90 2.52
N PRO A 261 31.56 -18.20 2.23
CA PRO A 261 32.64 -18.63 1.35
C PRO A 261 32.37 -18.25 -0.11
N ASN A 262 33.19 -17.36 -0.66
CA ASN A 262 33.16 -17.01 -2.09
C ASN A 262 34.58 -17.03 -2.69
N PRO A 263 34.96 -18.05 -3.49
CA PRO A 263 36.31 -18.18 -4.04
C PRO A 263 36.65 -17.13 -5.11
N ASN A 264 35.65 -16.41 -5.62
CA ASN A 264 35.83 -15.38 -6.66
C ASN A 264 36.03 -13.98 -6.07
N VAL A 265 35.94 -13.82 -4.75
CA VAL A 265 36.05 -12.52 -4.06
C VAL A 265 37.27 -12.53 -3.17
N THR A 266 38.12 -11.51 -3.32
CA THR A 266 39.25 -11.27 -2.42
C THR A 266 38.89 -10.17 -1.44
N TRP A 267 38.32 -10.57 -0.30
CA TRP A 267 38.03 -9.64 0.80
C TRP A 267 39.30 -8.96 1.30
N GLN A 268 39.21 -7.66 1.60
CA GLN A 268 40.22 -6.88 2.33
C GLN A 268 39.62 -6.38 3.63
N ALA A 269 40.45 -6.22 4.66
CA ALA A 269 40.01 -5.73 5.96
C ALA A 269 41.00 -4.75 6.56
N VAL A 270 40.50 -3.77 7.30
CA VAL A 270 41.31 -2.77 8.00
C VAL A 270 40.76 -2.50 9.39
N LYS A 271 41.69 -2.34 10.34
CA LYS A 271 41.49 -1.88 11.72
C LYS A 271 42.53 -0.81 11.99
N ARG A 272 42.12 0.46 12.09
CA ARG A 272 43.04 1.60 12.31
C ARG A 272 42.95 2.16 13.71
N ASP A 273 41.74 2.41 14.16
CA ASP A 273 41.46 2.66 15.57
C ASP A 273 40.94 1.37 16.23
N PHE A 274 40.97 1.31 17.56
CA PHE A 274 40.49 0.15 18.28
C PHE A 274 38.98 -0.06 18.08
N GLY A 275 38.47 -1.28 18.25
CA GLY A 275 37.02 -1.57 18.21
C GLY A 275 36.38 -1.68 16.81
N ASN A 276 36.86 -0.97 15.79
CA ASN A 276 36.22 -0.96 14.46
C ASN A 276 37.00 -1.74 13.41
N VAL A 277 36.33 -2.59 12.65
CA VAL A 277 36.90 -3.29 11.49
C VAL A 277 36.02 -3.07 10.27
N VAL A 278 36.59 -2.50 9.22
CA VAL A 278 35.94 -2.40 7.91
C VAL A 278 36.43 -3.55 7.03
N VAL A 279 35.51 -4.33 6.47
CA VAL A 279 35.81 -5.43 5.54
C VAL A 279 35.11 -5.14 4.21
N SER A 280 35.86 -5.12 3.11
CA SER A 280 35.36 -4.81 1.78
C SER A 280 35.63 -5.94 0.80
N ARG A 281 34.67 -6.22 -0.09
CA ARG A 281 34.88 -7.07 -1.29
C ARG A 281 35.79 -6.40 -2.32
N PHE A 282 35.87 -5.08 -2.28
CA PHE A 282 36.61 -4.25 -3.22
C PHE A 282 37.96 -3.80 -2.63
N PRO A 283 38.93 -3.39 -3.47
CA PRO A 283 40.21 -2.87 -3.00
C PRO A 283 40.05 -1.67 -2.06
N ILE A 284 40.75 -1.71 -0.92
CA ILE A 284 40.93 -0.56 -0.03
C ILE A 284 42.09 0.27 -0.58
N LEU A 285 41.81 1.50 -0.97
CA LEU A 285 42.78 2.42 -1.57
C LEU A 285 43.60 3.15 -0.51
N ASN A 286 42.91 3.68 0.51
CA ASN A 286 43.55 4.43 1.59
C ASN A 286 42.69 4.44 2.86
N THR A 287 43.30 4.83 3.98
CA THR A 287 42.67 4.72 5.30
C THR A 287 43.20 5.79 6.26
N TRP A 288 42.33 6.33 7.11
CA TRP A 288 42.69 7.36 8.08
C TRP A 288 42.03 7.11 9.43
N VAL A 289 42.67 7.61 10.49
CA VAL A 289 42.04 7.75 11.80
C VAL A 289 41.47 9.17 11.86
N VAL A 290 40.14 9.28 11.93
CA VAL A 290 39.44 10.58 11.94
C VAL A 290 39.71 11.31 13.25
N PHE A 291 39.55 10.60 14.38
CA PHE A 291 39.86 11.12 15.70
C PHE A 291 40.56 10.06 16.53
N GLN A 292 41.85 10.29 16.80
CA GLN A 292 42.72 9.32 17.47
C GLN A 292 42.14 8.86 18.82
N SER A 293 42.02 7.53 18.97
CA SER A 293 41.55 6.87 20.19
C SER A 293 40.07 7.08 20.52
N HIS A 294 39.27 7.46 19.52
CA HIS A 294 37.82 7.68 19.64
C HIS A 294 37.00 6.69 18.81
N ARG A 295 37.65 5.77 18.10
CA ARG A 295 37.01 4.72 17.28
C ARG A 295 36.27 5.31 16.08
N LEU A 296 36.94 6.21 15.35
CA LEU A 296 36.46 6.75 14.08
C LEU A 296 37.52 6.47 13.01
N THR A 297 37.19 5.61 12.04
CA THR A 297 38.10 5.18 10.97
C THR A 297 37.48 5.44 9.61
N ALA A 298 38.16 6.20 8.76
CA ALA A 298 37.75 6.43 7.37
C ALA A 298 38.53 5.50 6.42
N VAL A 299 37.84 4.96 5.42
CA VAL A 299 38.37 4.00 4.46
C VAL A 299 37.88 4.38 3.06
N LEU A 300 38.81 4.69 2.16
CA LEU A 300 38.51 4.93 0.75
C LEU A 300 38.58 3.60 0.00
N ILE A 301 37.50 3.23 -0.67
CA ILE A 301 37.30 1.92 -1.30
C ILE A 301 37.05 2.11 -2.80
N ASP A 302 37.69 1.30 -3.63
CA ASP A 302 37.49 1.28 -5.09
C ASP A 302 36.21 0.50 -5.44
N ALA A 303 35.05 1.11 -5.18
CA ALA A 303 33.74 0.52 -5.47
C ALA A 303 33.34 0.59 -6.94
N ARG A 304 34.22 1.01 -7.86
CA ARG A 304 33.94 1.12 -9.30
C ARG A 304 33.34 -0.14 -9.93
N PRO A 305 33.73 -1.37 -9.55
CA PRO A 305 33.09 -2.57 -10.09
C PRO A 305 31.58 -2.68 -9.80
N GLN A 306 31.07 -1.94 -8.82
CA GLN A 306 29.69 -1.99 -8.36
C GLN A 306 28.96 -0.65 -8.54
N LEU A 307 29.61 0.46 -8.20
CA LEU A 307 29.04 1.80 -8.13
C LEU A 307 29.63 2.76 -9.18
N ASP A 308 30.55 2.31 -10.05
CA ASP A 308 31.32 3.17 -10.98
C ASP A 308 32.04 4.37 -10.33
N SER A 309 32.21 4.35 -9.01
CA SER A 309 32.89 5.39 -8.25
C SER A 309 33.70 4.81 -7.08
N GLU A 310 34.63 5.60 -6.54
CA GLU A 310 35.20 5.32 -5.23
C GLU A 310 34.18 5.67 -4.15
N VAL A 311 34.29 5.08 -2.96
CA VAL A 311 33.43 5.43 -1.83
C VAL A 311 34.26 5.63 -0.58
N LEU A 312 34.02 6.74 0.11
CA LEU A 312 34.56 6.98 1.44
C LEU A 312 33.58 6.42 2.48
N VAL A 313 33.98 5.33 3.15
CA VAL A 313 33.24 4.77 4.28
C VAL A 313 33.87 5.21 5.60
N ILE A 314 33.10 5.85 6.47
CA ILE A 314 33.53 6.27 7.81
C ILE A 314 32.86 5.38 8.85
N ALA A 315 33.65 4.55 9.51
CA ALA A 315 33.22 3.64 10.57
C ALA A 315 33.28 4.32 11.94
N ASN A 316 32.12 4.43 12.59
CA ASN A 316 31.93 5.14 13.86
C ASN A 316 31.62 4.15 15.00
N HIS A 317 32.23 4.37 16.16
CA HIS A 317 31.77 3.81 17.43
C HIS A 317 31.95 4.85 18.53
N TRP A 318 30.96 5.72 18.70
CA TRP A 318 31.05 6.85 19.62
C TRP A 318 30.91 6.43 21.08
N ARG A 319 31.19 7.34 22.01
CA ARG A 319 31.10 7.05 23.46
C ARG A 319 29.65 6.78 23.87
N CYS A 320 29.42 5.67 24.57
CA CYS A 320 28.10 5.33 25.08
C CYS A 320 27.66 6.23 26.25
N CYS A 321 26.39 6.04 26.65
CA CYS A 321 25.96 6.35 28.01
C CYS A 321 26.00 7.86 28.31
N GLN A 322 26.51 8.29 29.47
CA GLN A 322 26.51 9.70 29.90
C GLN A 322 27.56 10.62 29.24
N ALA A 323 28.32 10.12 28.25
CA ALA A 323 29.45 10.83 27.64
C ALA A 323 29.03 11.87 26.58
N ASN A 324 28.08 12.75 26.90
CA ASN A 324 27.54 13.75 25.96
C ASN A 324 28.63 14.71 25.42
N PHE A 325 29.60 15.09 26.25
CA PHE A 325 30.68 15.97 25.84
C PHE A 325 31.60 15.29 24.81
N GLU A 326 31.99 14.05 25.10
CA GLU A 326 32.85 13.28 24.20
C GLU A 326 32.14 12.95 22.88
N ARG A 327 30.85 12.61 22.90
CA ARG A 327 30.07 12.41 21.67
C ARG A 327 29.97 13.67 20.82
N GLN A 328 29.80 14.84 21.44
CA GLN A 328 29.80 16.09 20.69
C GLN A 328 31.16 16.36 20.04
N GLU A 329 32.25 16.06 20.73
CA GLU A 329 33.60 16.18 20.16
C GLU A 329 33.85 15.15 19.04
N GLU A 330 33.24 13.97 19.11
CA GLU A 330 33.25 12.97 18.03
C GLU A 330 32.44 13.43 16.80
N ALA A 331 31.28 14.06 17.01
CA ALA A 331 30.47 14.67 15.95
C ALA A 331 31.18 15.84 15.26
N ASP A 332 31.73 16.78 16.04
CA ASP A 332 32.48 17.92 15.51
C ASP A 332 33.73 17.45 14.72
N ALA A 333 34.43 16.42 15.21
CA ALA A 333 35.59 15.86 14.54
C ALA A 333 35.24 15.16 13.21
N LEU A 334 34.09 14.49 13.15
CA LEU A 334 33.57 13.88 11.91
C LEU A 334 33.35 14.94 10.82
N ILE A 335 32.66 16.03 11.14
CA ILE A 335 32.38 17.11 10.17
C ILE A 335 33.66 17.84 9.78
N ALA A 336 34.54 18.12 10.74
CA ALA A 336 35.84 18.74 10.45
C ALA A 336 36.68 17.89 9.47
N PHE A 337 36.60 16.56 9.58
CA PHE A 337 37.27 15.62 8.68
C PHE A 337 36.62 15.61 7.29
N ILE A 338 35.30 15.58 7.19
CA ILE A 338 34.58 15.63 5.91
C ILE A 338 34.89 16.94 5.17
N ARG A 339 34.90 18.08 5.89
CA ARG A 339 35.29 19.37 5.33
C ARG A 339 36.70 19.34 4.75
N ASP A 340 37.67 18.78 5.48
CA ASP A 340 39.04 18.63 4.96
C ASP A 340 39.07 17.75 3.71
N ALA A 341 38.36 16.61 3.73
CA ALA A 341 38.31 15.65 2.63
C ALA A 341 37.66 16.21 1.34
N GLN A 342 36.71 17.13 1.45
CA GLN A 342 36.06 17.78 0.31
C GLN A 342 36.74 19.09 -0.14
N THR A 343 37.71 19.61 0.62
CA THR A 343 38.41 20.86 0.28
C THR A 343 39.60 20.55 -0.64
N PRO A 344 39.66 21.11 -1.87
CA PRO A 344 40.79 20.88 -2.76
C PRO A 344 42.14 21.23 -2.12
N GLY A 345 43.04 20.25 -2.06
CA GLY A 345 44.35 20.40 -1.42
C GLY A 345 44.35 20.31 0.11
N GLY A 346 43.31 19.76 0.72
CA GLY A 346 43.26 19.35 2.13
C GLY A 346 44.28 18.26 2.49
N GLN A 347 44.27 17.78 3.74
CA GLN A 347 45.11 16.62 4.11
C GLN A 347 44.61 15.34 3.43
N ILE A 348 43.31 15.30 3.14
CA ILE A 348 42.64 14.35 2.28
C ILE A 348 42.00 15.16 1.15
N ASP A 349 42.13 14.65 -0.07
CA ASP A 349 41.69 15.35 -1.28
C ASP A 349 40.86 14.35 -2.08
N LEU A 350 39.55 14.30 -1.82
CA LEU A 350 38.63 13.46 -2.57
C LEU A 350 38.29 14.11 -3.90
N GLU A 351 38.09 13.29 -4.92
CA GLU A 351 37.52 13.78 -6.17
C GLU A 351 36.08 14.30 -5.90
N PRO A 352 35.67 15.42 -6.51
CA PRO A 352 34.31 15.93 -6.38
C PRO A 352 33.25 14.85 -6.66
N ASN A 353 32.16 14.88 -5.90
CA ASN A 353 31.08 13.89 -5.96
C ASN A 353 31.54 12.46 -5.63
N THR A 354 32.61 12.27 -4.85
CA THR A 354 32.91 10.95 -4.28
C THR A 354 31.84 10.61 -3.23
N PRO A 355 31.09 9.51 -3.37
CA PRO A 355 30.16 9.02 -2.36
C PRO A 355 30.76 8.97 -0.95
N ILE A 356 30.04 9.50 0.04
CA ILE A 356 30.42 9.41 1.45
C ILE A 356 29.32 8.69 2.22
N ILE A 357 29.70 7.65 2.97
CA ILE A 357 28.81 6.89 3.85
C ILE A 357 29.45 6.82 5.24
N SER A 358 28.81 7.44 6.22
CA SER A 358 29.21 7.43 7.63
C SER A 358 28.27 6.52 8.42
N CYS A 359 28.75 5.37 8.88
CA CYS A 359 27.92 4.39 9.57
C CYS A 359 28.60 3.74 10.78
N GLY A 360 27.83 3.12 11.66
CA GLY A 360 28.35 2.53 12.89
C GLY A 360 27.40 2.70 14.08
N ASP A 361 27.88 2.30 15.25
CA ASP A 361 27.23 2.59 16.54
C ASP A 361 27.58 4.03 17.00
N PHE A 362 26.71 4.98 16.70
CA PHE A 362 26.90 6.37 17.11
C PHE A 362 26.51 6.62 18.57
N ASN A 363 25.91 5.64 19.27
CA ASN A 363 25.42 5.81 20.62
C ASN A 363 24.66 7.15 20.79
N LEU A 364 23.86 7.54 19.79
CA LEU A 364 23.10 8.80 19.79
C LEU A 364 21.98 8.72 20.82
N VAL A 365 22.40 9.01 22.06
CA VAL A 365 21.60 9.09 23.26
C VAL A 365 21.92 10.40 23.96
N GLY A 366 20.99 10.93 24.73
CA GLY A 366 21.20 12.20 25.41
C GLY A 366 20.92 13.38 24.48
N LEU A 367 21.89 14.25 24.19
CA LEU A 367 21.60 15.54 23.54
C LEU A 367 21.45 15.46 22.01
N ARG A 368 20.40 16.11 21.48
CA ARG A 368 20.07 16.21 20.05
C ARG A 368 21.16 16.87 19.20
N GLN A 369 21.86 17.85 19.77
CA GLN A 369 22.94 18.59 19.07
C GLN A 369 23.95 17.66 18.38
N GLN A 370 24.24 16.49 18.95
CA GLN A 370 25.20 15.54 18.36
C GLN A 370 24.70 14.96 17.04
N LEU A 371 23.39 14.67 16.95
CA LEU A 371 22.74 14.22 15.71
C LEU A 371 22.67 15.38 14.70
N ASP A 372 22.30 16.58 15.16
CA ASP A 372 22.20 17.75 14.29
C ASP A 372 23.58 18.11 13.69
N THR A 373 24.64 18.11 14.50
CA THR A 373 26.02 18.28 13.99
C THR A 373 26.36 17.24 12.93
N ALA A 374 26.04 15.94 13.15
CA ALA A 374 26.34 14.88 12.19
C ALA A 374 25.58 15.01 10.86
N LEU A 375 24.34 15.51 10.89
CA LEU A 375 23.50 15.68 9.71
C LEU A 375 23.77 16.99 8.97
N THR A 376 23.82 18.11 9.70
CA THR A 376 23.81 19.46 9.11
C THR A 376 25.18 20.10 9.03
N GLY A 377 26.14 19.57 9.79
CA GLY A 377 27.47 20.14 9.87
C GLY A 377 27.59 21.39 10.74
N ASP A 378 26.62 21.65 11.61
CA ASP A 378 26.66 22.69 12.63
C ASP A 378 27.65 22.27 13.75
N ILE A 379 28.87 22.79 13.71
CA ILE A 379 29.95 22.40 14.60
C ILE A 379 29.81 23.17 15.92
N ALA A 380 29.63 22.46 17.03
CA ALA A 380 29.41 23.11 18.32
C ALA A 380 30.66 23.85 18.84
N ASN A 381 31.86 23.31 18.58
CA ASN A 381 33.13 23.90 19.01
C ASN A 381 33.99 24.37 17.82
N ASN A 382 33.53 25.42 17.13
CA ASN A 382 34.26 25.95 15.95
C ASN A 382 35.69 26.41 16.27
N SER A 383 35.95 26.79 17.53
CA SER A 383 37.29 27.23 17.96
C SER A 383 38.34 26.12 17.85
N ARG A 384 37.91 24.86 17.99
CA ARG A 384 38.77 23.68 17.91
C ARG A 384 38.66 22.98 16.56
N TRP A 385 37.44 22.88 16.04
CA TRP A 385 37.12 22.02 14.89
C TRP A 385 36.82 22.79 13.60
N GLY A 386 36.92 24.13 13.61
CA GLY A 386 36.73 24.99 12.43
C GLY A 386 35.27 25.39 12.20
N GLU A 387 35.04 26.16 11.13
CA GLU A 387 33.72 26.71 10.79
C GLU A 387 32.71 25.63 10.36
N ASP A 388 31.42 25.91 10.51
CA ASP A 388 30.36 24.99 10.08
C ASP A 388 30.50 24.60 8.60
N PHE A 389 30.10 23.38 8.28
CA PHE A 389 30.26 22.84 6.94
C PHE A 389 29.21 21.79 6.63
N ALA A 390 28.32 22.11 5.69
CA ALA A 390 27.35 21.18 5.15
C ALA A 390 28.09 19.94 4.60
N PRO A 391 27.78 18.72 5.10
CA PRO A 391 28.62 17.55 4.82
C PRO A 391 28.42 16.98 3.41
N ASP A 392 27.38 17.39 2.68
CA ASP A 392 27.13 16.95 1.31
C ASP A 392 27.72 17.89 0.24
N TRP A 393 27.99 17.36 -0.95
CA TRP A 393 28.75 18.02 -2.02
C TRP A 393 28.03 19.24 -2.63
N ASP A 394 26.70 19.24 -2.65
CA ASP A 394 25.87 20.33 -3.17
C ASP A 394 25.55 21.42 -2.11
N GLY A 395 26.10 21.26 -0.90
CA GLY A 395 25.87 22.16 0.23
C GLY A 395 24.59 21.84 1.03
N SER A 396 23.95 20.70 0.76
CA SER A 396 22.87 20.17 1.58
C SER A 396 23.39 19.37 2.79
N ASN A 397 22.45 18.96 3.65
CA ASN A 397 22.73 18.09 4.79
C ASN A 397 22.99 16.66 4.30
N PHE A 398 23.65 15.84 5.11
CA PHE A 398 23.55 14.40 4.91
C PHE A 398 22.12 13.91 5.11
N GLU A 399 21.79 12.84 4.40
CA GLU A 399 20.57 12.09 4.59
C GLU A 399 20.82 10.93 5.58
N ASP A 400 19.81 10.60 6.40
CA ASP A 400 19.78 9.39 7.22
C ASP A 400 19.07 8.28 6.45
N ALA A 401 19.66 7.09 6.40
CA ALA A 401 19.01 5.93 5.79
C ALA A 401 17.69 5.52 6.48
N ASN A 402 17.46 5.96 7.72
CA ASN A 402 16.27 5.74 8.54
C ASN A 402 15.55 4.38 8.36
N PRO A 403 16.24 3.24 8.55
CA PRO A 403 15.65 1.93 8.29
C PRO A 403 14.73 1.46 9.39
N ARG A 404 13.76 0.64 9.00
CA ARG A 404 12.88 -0.11 9.91
C ARG A 404 13.15 -1.61 9.87
N HIS A 405 12.52 -2.32 10.79
CA HIS A 405 12.49 -3.78 10.79
C HIS A 405 11.70 -4.29 9.58
N PRO A 406 12.07 -5.44 8.99
CA PRO A 406 11.41 -5.95 7.79
C PRO A 406 9.90 -6.11 7.92
N ASP A 407 9.46 -6.68 9.03
CA ASP A 407 8.05 -7.03 9.26
C ASP A 407 7.43 -6.27 10.45
N ALA A 408 8.08 -5.19 10.92
CA ALA A 408 7.59 -4.39 12.03
C ALA A 408 7.92 -2.90 11.86
N PRO A 409 7.14 -1.98 12.44
CA PRO A 409 7.28 -0.55 12.21
C PRO A 409 8.25 0.07 13.23
N PHE A 410 9.37 -0.59 13.51
CA PHE A 410 10.33 -0.14 14.52
C PHE A 410 11.69 0.11 13.88
N ALA A 411 12.41 1.13 14.35
CA ALA A 411 13.77 1.44 13.89
C ALA A 411 14.84 1.20 14.96
N TYR A 412 14.48 0.61 16.12
CA TYR A 412 15.50 0.32 17.13
C TYR A 412 16.53 -0.66 16.59
N THR A 413 17.81 -0.40 16.87
CA THR A 413 18.93 -1.23 16.46
C THR A 413 19.57 -1.93 17.65
N TRP A 414 19.46 -1.36 18.85
CA TRP A 414 19.91 -1.95 20.10
C TRP A 414 18.73 -2.42 20.94
N ARG A 415 18.81 -3.64 21.51
CA ARG A 415 17.84 -4.15 22.49
C ARG A 415 18.39 -5.29 23.34
N ARG A 416 18.27 -5.13 24.65
CA ARG A 416 18.51 -6.18 25.66
C ARG A 416 17.38 -6.25 26.68
N ASP A 417 16.58 -7.31 26.66
CA ASP A 417 15.39 -7.48 27.52
C ASP A 417 15.71 -7.51 29.03
N GLY A 418 16.93 -7.91 29.38
CA GLY A 418 17.43 -7.87 30.77
C GLY A 418 17.91 -6.49 31.24
N SER A 419 18.05 -5.52 30.34
CA SER A 419 18.53 -4.17 30.64
C SER A 419 17.40 -3.25 31.09
N SER A 420 17.73 -2.19 31.83
CA SER A 420 16.80 -1.07 32.06
C SER A 420 16.76 -0.11 30.86
N PHE A 421 17.81 -0.05 30.04
CA PHE A 421 17.82 0.79 28.84
C PHE A 421 16.77 0.29 27.85
N TYR A 422 16.04 1.23 27.24
CA TYR A 422 15.01 0.93 26.24
C TYR A 422 15.63 0.39 24.96
N PRO A 423 14.88 -0.41 24.17
CA PRO A 423 15.20 -0.59 22.77
C PRO A 423 15.37 0.78 22.09
N GLY A 424 16.50 1.02 21.41
CA GLY A 424 16.84 2.33 20.85
C GLY A 424 17.58 2.25 19.52
N LYS A 425 17.45 3.29 18.70
CA LYS A 425 18.18 3.49 17.44
C LYS A 425 19.56 4.07 17.74
N LEU A 426 20.57 3.19 17.86
CA LEU A 426 21.95 3.57 18.21
C LEU A 426 22.91 3.45 17.03
N ASP A 427 22.57 2.60 16.07
CA ASP A 427 23.35 2.36 14.86
C ASP A 427 22.72 3.19 13.73
N TRP A 428 23.51 4.06 13.12
CA TRP A 428 23.06 5.02 12.12
C TRP A 428 23.86 4.87 10.82
N MET A 429 23.27 5.34 9.72
CA MET A 429 23.95 5.43 8.43
C MET A 429 23.58 6.75 7.76
N PHE A 430 24.51 7.71 7.83
CA PHE A 430 24.41 8.99 7.14
C PHE A 430 25.15 8.91 5.80
N TYR A 431 24.60 9.52 4.76
CA TYR A 431 25.20 9.48 3.43
C TYR A 431 25.03 10.80 2.67
N SER A 432 25.90 10.99 1.67
CA SER A 432 25.83 12.09 0.70
C SER A 432 24.68 11.85 -0.28
N GLY A 433 23.47 12.31 0.05
CA GLY A 433 22.25 12.17 -0.76
C GLY A 433 22.30 12.93 -2.09
N SER A 434 23.16 13.93 -2.22
CA SER A 434 23.42 14.59 -3.51
C SER A 434 24.15 13.69 -4.51
N VAL A 435 24.77 12.59 -4.05
CA VAL A 435 25.57 11.66 -4.89
C VAL A 435 25.01 10.25 -4.89
N LEU A 436 24.34 9.84 -3.81
CA LEU A 436 23.81 8.49 -3.64
C LEU A 436 22.29 8.52 -3.58
N GLU A 437 21.67 7.52 -4.17
CA GLU A 437 20.25 7.22 -3.98
C GLU A 437 20.12 5.97 -3.10
N LEU A 438 19.33 6.10 -2.03
CA LEU A 438 19.02 5.00 -1.11
C LEU A 438 17.99 4.06 -1.74
N GLN A 439 18.33 2.79 -1.79
CA GLN A 439 17.50 1.74 -2.38
C GLN A 439 16.84 0.93 -1.27
N ASN A 440 17.04 -0.39 -1.22
CA ASN A 440 16.54 -1.21 -0.11
C ASN A 440 17.35 -0.94 1.17
N HIS A 441 16.67 -0.79 2.30
CA HIS A 441 17.31 -0.54 3.58
C HIS A 441 16.44 -1.08 4.72
N TYR A 442 17.07 -1.70 5.72
CA TYR A 442 16.36 -2.31 6.84
C TYR A 442 17.29 -2.56 8.03
N VAL A 443 16.70 -2.67 9.22
CA VAL A 443 17.37 -3.20 10.42
C VAL A 443 17.07 -4.69 10.51
N PHE A 444 18.10 -5.54 10.43
CA PHE A 444 17.95 -6.99 10.40
C PHE A 444 17.58 -7.54 11.78
N GLU A 445 16.34 -7.35 12.23
CA GLU A 445 15.83 -7.81 13.53
C GLU A 445 14.99 -9.09 13.40
N THR A 446 15.56 -10.24 13.77
CA THR A 446 14.85 -11.53 13.61
C THR A 446 13.73 -11.76 14.62
N ARG A 447 13.72 -11.06 15.76
CA ARG A 447 12.66 -11.20 16.78
C ARG A 447 11.30 -10.69 16.30
N THR A 448 11.30 -9.77 15.33
CA THR A 448 10.09 -9.14 14.79
C THR A 448 9.70 -9.67 13.42
N MET A 449 10.55 -10.50 12.79
CA MET A 449 10.24 -11.15 11.52
C MET A 449 9.12 -12.19 11.65
N THR A 450 8.25 -12.24 10.64
CA THR A 450 7.25 -13.28 10.47
C THR A 450 7.91 -14.64 10.22
N GLN A 451 7.18 -15.72 10.52
CA GLN A 451 7.64 -17.08 10.22
C GLN A 451 7.89 -17.31 8.72
N GLN A 452 7.19 -16.58 7.84
CA GLN A 452 7.42 -16.65 6.40
C GLN A 452 8.78 -16.05 6.02
N THR A 453 9.09 -14.85 6.51
CA THR A 453 10.37 -14.18 6.28
C THR A 453 11.54 -15.00 6.85
N LEU A 454 11.40 -15.52 8.07
CA LEU A 454 12.42 -16.38 8.69
C LEU A 454 12.68 -17.65 7.86
N ALA A 455 11.62 -18.37 7.48
CA ALA A 455 11.74 -19.62 6.72
C ALA A 455 12.31 -19.40 5.31
N HIS A 456 11.96 -18.29 4.65
CA HIS A 456 12.47 -17.96 3.32
C HIS A 456 13.98 -17.68 3.31
N ASN A 457 14.51 -17.13 4.41
CA ASN A 457 15.90 -16.70 4.52
C ASN A 457 16.78 -17.63 5.38
N GLU A 458 16.27 -18.80 5.77
CA GLU A 458 16.99 -19.77 6.61
C GLU A 458 17.42 -19.22 7.99
N LEU A 459 16.56 -18.39 8.59
CA LEU A 459 16.80 -17.71 9.86
C LEU A 459 16.00 -18.34 11.02
N GLU A 460 16.49 -18.15 12.23
CA GLU A 460 15.79 -18.45 13.48
C GLU A 460 15.33 -17.14 14.16
N ALA A 461 14.18 -17.17 14.84
CA ALA A 461 13.57 -15.98 15.45
C ALA A 461 14.44 -15.29 16.52
N ASN A 462 15.40 -16.01 17.10
CA ASN A 462 16.29 -15.51 18.14
C ASN A 462 17.72 -15.28 17.61
N ASP A 463 17.93 -15.26 16.29
CA ASP A 463 19.27 -15.11 15.72
C ASP A 463 19.93 -13.81 16.18
N THR A 464 19.22 -12.69 16.07
CA THR A 464 19.70 -11.40 16.58
C THR A 464 19.98 -11.43 18.07
N GLU A 465 19.02 -11.86 18.89
CA GLU A 465 19.17 -11.94 20.35
C GLU A 465 20.37 -12.80 20.79
N ASN A 466 20.59 -13.93 20.13
CA ASN A 466 21.69 -14.82 20.41
C ASN A 466 23.03 -14.25 19.93
N ALA A 467 23.01 -13.50 18.84
CA ALA A 467 24.19 -13.00 18.14
C ALA A 467 24.80 -11.75 18.77
N SER A 468 23.97 -10.76 19.11
CA SER A 468 24.38 -9.45 19.62
C SER A 468 23.18 -8.73 20.24
N ASP A 469 23.40 -7.79 21.16
CA ASP A 469 22.35 -6.85 21.56
C ASP A 469 22.08 -5.75 20.52
N HIS A 470 22.87 -5.71 19.44
CA HIS A 470 22.61 -4.92 18.24
C HIS A 470 22.12 -5.78 17.06
N ALA A 471 21.18 -5.24 16.29
CA ALA A 471 20.77 -5.75 15.01
C ALA A 471 21.56 -5.04 13.89
N PRO A 472 22.02 -5.76 12.85
CA PRO A 472 22.70 -5.13 11.71
C PRO A 472 21.81 -4.10 11.00
N VAL A 473 22.40 -2.97 10.62
CA VAL A 473 21.76 -1.94 9.77
C VAL A 473 22.26 -2.13 8.34
N VAL A 474 21.35 -2.36 7.40
CA VAL A 474 21.66 -2.64 6.00
C VAL A 474 21.09 -1.54 5.12
N ALA A 475 21.90 -1.05 4.17
CA ALA A 475 21.44 -0.16 3.12
C ALA A 475 22.11 -0.49 1.78
N ASP A 476 21.30 -0.42 0.73
CA ASP A 476 21.71 -0.57 -0.65
C ASP A 476 21.74 0.81 -1.31
N PHE A 477 22.78 1.08 -2.10
CA PHE A 477 22.96 2.36 -2.78
C PHE A 477 23.21 2.20 -4.27
N SER A 478 22.68 3.12 -5.05
CA SER A 478 23.10 3.44 -6.42
C SER A 478 23.74 4.83 -6.45
N LEU A 479 24.49 5.14 -7.51
CA LEU A 479 24.81 6.53 -7.78
C LEU A 479 23.52 7.25 -8.17
N ARG A 480 23.32 8.42 -7.59
CA ARG A 480 22.34 9.39 -8.07
C ARG A 480 22.82 9.88 -9.43
N ASP A 481 21.98 9.79 -10.44
CA ASP A 481 22.37 10.16 -11.79
C ASP A 481 22.32 11.70 -11.94
N LEU A 482 23.49 12.32 -11.84
CA LEU A 482 23.65 13.78 -11.89
C LEU A 482 23.78 14.34 -13.31
N SER A 483 23.56 13.53 -14.35
CA SER A 483 23.85 13.90 -15.73
C SER A 483 22.90 14.95 -16.30
N GLY A 484 21.74 15.19 -15.68
CA GLY A 484 20.64 15.86 -16.36
C GLY A 484 20.11 15.07 -17.57
N ASP A 485 20.63 13.85 -17.79
CA ASP A 485 20.10 12.76 -18.62
C ASP A 485 19.42 11.68 -17.73
N ASP A 486 19.06 12.06 -16.48
CA ASP A 486 18.53 11.22 -15.39
C ASP A 486 17.06 10.83 -15.61
N CYS A 487 16.85 10.12 -16.71
CA CYS A 487 15.55 9.60 -17.06
C CYS A 487 15.59 8.10 -16.99
N ILE A 488 14.61 7.53 -16.28
CA ILE A 488 14.45 6.09 -16.13
C ILE A 488 14.53 5.43 -17.51
N ALA A 489 15.42 4.46 -17.68
CA ALA A 489 15.67 3.85 -18.99
C ALA A 489 14.38 3.30 -19.62
N LEU A 490 14.16 3.60 -20.90
CA LEU A 490 13.03 3.06 -21.67
C LEU A 490 12.99 1.53 -21.61
N GLY A 491 11.82 0.98 -21.27
CA GLY A 491 11.61 -0.46 -21.11
C GLY A 491 11.90 -0.99 -19.71
N THR A 492 12.29 -0.13 -18.76
CA THR A 492 12.35 -0.49 -17.33
C THR A 492 10.96 -0.94 -16.89
N THR A 493 10.85 -2.14 -16.32
CA THR A 493 9.59 -2.61 -15.77
C THR A 493 9.30 -1.89 -14.46
N LEU A 494 8.29 -1.04 -14.46
CA LEU A 494 7.89 -0.27 -13.29
C LEU A 494 6.88 -1.06 -12.46
N MET A 495 7.00 -0.98 -11.13
CA MET A 495 6.05 -1.58 -10.18
C MET A 495 5.81 -3.09 -10.45
N ASP A 496 6.87 -3.86 -10.70
CA ASP A 496 6.77 -5.25 -11.16
C ASP A 496 5.84 -6.12 -10.28
N GLY A 497 5.05 -6.98 -10.90
CA GLY A 497 4.04 -7.81 -10.24
C GLY A 497 2.76 -7.08 -9.76
N MET A 498 2.70 -5.74 -9.85
CA MET A 498 1.48 -4.96 -9.64
C MET A 498 0.68 -4.82 -10.92
N THR A 499 -0.65 -4.83 -10.78
CA THR A 499 -1.62 -4.70 -11.87
C THR A 499 -2.92 -4.09 -11.36
N GLY A 500 -3.84 -3.73 -12.26
CA GLY A 500 -5.17 -3.23 -11.91
C GLY A 500 -5.16 -1.93 -11.11
N THR A 501 -6.09 -1.78 -10.16
CA THR A 501 -6.25 -0.55 -9.38
C THR A 501 -5.08 -0.32 -8.42
N VAL A 502 -4.49 -1.39 -7.88
CA VAL A 502 -3.29 -1.29 -7.03
C VAL A 502 -2.12 -0.68 -7.79
N LEU A 503 -1.92 -1.09 -9.05
CA LEU A 503 -0.93 -0.46 -9.91
C LEU A 503 -1.29 1.00 -10.22
N GLN A 504 -2.55 1.31 -10.51
CA GLN A 504 -2.98 2.69 -10.77
C GLN A 504 -2.74 3.62 -9.57
N ASP A 505 -2.97 3.14 -8.35
CA ASP A 505 -2.75 3.91 -7.12
C ASP A 505 -1.26 4.05 -6.82
N ALA A 506 -0.46 2.99 -6.99
CA ALA A 506 1.00 3.05 -6.87
C ALA A 506 1.60 4.03 -7.89
N LEU A 507 1.16 3.98 -9.15
CA LEU A 507 1.56 4.93 -10.18
C LEU A 507 1.16 6.36 -9.83
N ARG A 508 -0.05 6.58 -9.32
CA ARG A 508 -0.50 7.91 -8.89
C ARG A 508 0.35 8.44 -7.74
N SER A 509 0.66 7.61 -6.75
CA SER A 509 1.52 8.01 -5.63
C SER A 509 2.94 8.33 -6.09
N ALA A 510 3.48 7.55 -7.03
CA ALA A 510 4.86 7.64 -7.48
C ALA A 510 5.10 8.65 -8.61
N TYR A 511 4.10 9.00 -9.43
CA TYR A 511 4.30 9.83 -10.63
C TYR A 511 3.39 11.06 -10.74
N ARG A 512 2.48 11.29 -9.78
CA ARG A 512 1.72 12.55 -9.72
C ARG A 512 2.59 13.67 -9.13
N PRO A 513 2.76 14.81 -9.82
CA PRO A 513 3.53 15.93 -9.28
C PRO A 513 2.87 16.51 -8.00
N PRO A 514 3.60 16.62 -6.86
CA PRO A 514 3.05 17.12 -5.60
C PRO A 514 2.85 18.65 -5.60
N VAL A 515 3.76 19.39 -6.24
CA VAL A 515 3.69 20.85 -6.46
C VAL A 515 4.05 21.14 -7.92
N GLY A 516 3.06 21.53 -8.73
CA GLY A 516 3.28 21.82 -10.15
C GLY A 516 3.79 23.24 -10.43
N LEU A 517 4.31 23.44 -11.63
CA LEU A 517 4.55 24.77 -12.18
C LEU A 517 3.26 25.61 -12.20
N SER A 518 3.40 26.94 -12.13
CA SER A 518 2.27 27.79 -12.53
C SER A 518 1.93 27.54 -14.00
N TYR A 519 0.66 27.68 -14.38
CA TYR A 519 0.25 27.45 -15.77
C TYR A 519 1.00 28.32 -16.78
N ALA A 520 1.39 29.54 -16.40
CA ALA A 520 2.24 30.38 -17.25
C ALA A 520 3.67 29.83 -17.39
N ALA A 521 4.26 29.38 -16.27
CA ALA A 521 5.61 28.82 -16.25
C ALA A 521 5.71 27.52 -17.04
N ALA A 522 4.73 26.61 -16.90
CA ALA A 522 4.67 25.37 -17.68
C ALA A 522 4.70 25.68 -19.19
N ARG A 523 3.83 26.58 -19.66
CA ARG A 523 3.80 26.95 -21.07
C ARG A 523 5.10 27.62 -21.54
N ASP A 524 5.71 28.45 -20.69
CA ASP A 524 6.97 29.08 -21.06
C ASP A 524 8.09 28.04 -21.20
N VAL A 525 8.17 27.06 -20.30
CA VAL A 525 9.09 25.91 -20.38
C VAL A 525 8.81 25.08 -21.64
N MET A 526 7.54 24.76 -21.91
CA MET A 526 7.11 24.00 -23.09
C MET A 526 7.61 24.65 -24.40
N PHE A 527 7.37 25.96 -24.59
CA PHE A 527 7.72 26.67 -25.83
C PHE A 527 9.19 27.09 -25.95
N SER A 528 9.95 27.17 -24.86
CA SER A 528 11.36 27.62 -24.87
C SER A 528 12.38 26.50 -24.71
N GLN A 529 12.00 25.38 -24.10
CA GLN A 529 12.90 24.31 -23.69
C GLN A 529 12.44 22.94 -24.22
N ILE A 530 11.24 22.48 -23.82
CA ILE A 530 10.80 21.09 -24.07
C ILE A 530 10.55 20.81 -25.55
N ASP A 531 9.66 21.60 -26.16
CA ASP A 531 9.24 21.39 -27.55
C ASP A 531 9.96 22.37 -28.51
N ASN A 532 11.11 22.92 -28.08
CA ASN A 532 11.89 23.89 -28.85
C ASN A 532 13.18 23.26 -29.40
N GLU A 533 13.09 22.77 -30.63
CA GLU A 533 14.22 22.19 -31.33
C GLU A 533 15.02 23.29 -32.07
N LYS A 534 16.11 23.74 -31.45
CA LYS A 534 17.06 24.70 -32.05
C LYS A 534 16.39 25.99 -32.56
N GLY A 535 15.37 26.46 -31.83
CA GLY A 535 14.62 27.69 -32.14
C GLY A 535 13.35 27.46 -32.97
N ALA A 536 12.96 26.22 -33.24
CA ALA A 536 11.71 25.87 -33.90
C ALA A 536 10.80 25.06 -32.96
N VAL A 537 9.51 25.37 -32.97
CA VAL A 537 8.48 24.62 -32.23
C VAL A 537 7.43 24.15 -33.22
N SER A 538 7.09 22.86 -33.20
CA SER A 538 6.11 22.22 -34.10
C SER A 538 4.82 21.84 -33.36
N GLY A 539 3.67 21.99 -34.02
CA GLY A 539 2.37 21.62 -33.46
C GLY A 539 2.05 20.14 -33.57
N VAL A 540 1.52 19.54 -32.50
CA VAL A 540 1.26 18.09 -32.36
C VAL A 540 0.27 17.51 -33.38
N TYR A 541 -0.72 18.28 -33.84
CA TYR A 541 -1.77 17.77 -34.73
C TYR A 541 -1.50 18.00 -36.22
N THR A 542 -0.64 18.94 -36.58
CA THR A 542 -0.53 19.36 -38.00
C THR A 542 0.91 19.49 -38.49
N GLY A 543 1.90 19.28 -37.62
CA GLY A 543 3.31 19.51 -37.95
C GLY A 543 3.68 20.98 -38.14
N PHE A 544 2.75 21.93 -38.03
CA PHE A 544 3.01 23.35 -38.29
C PHE A 544 4.09 23.90 -37.35
N SER A 545 5.22 24.34 -37.92
CA SER A 545 6.34 24.89 -37.14
C SER A 545 6.43 26.41 -37.16
N VAL A 546 6.82 26.99 -36.02
CA VAL A 546 7.12 28.43 -35.88
C VAL A 546 8.49 28.64 -35.22
N SER A 547 9.10 29.79 -35.46
CA SER A 547 10.35 30.16 -34.78
C SER A 547 10.08 30.82 -33.43
N VAL A 548 10.61 30.23 -32.35
CA VAL A 548 10.58 30.77 -30.99
C VAL A 548 12.00 30.77 -30.45
N SER A 549 12.49 31.91 -29.98
CA SER A 549 13.83 31.98 -29.38
C SER A 549 13.86 31.21 -28.06
N PRO A 550 14.83 30.28 -27.84
CA PRO A 550 14.98 29.59 -26.55
C PRO A 550 15.25 30.55 -25.38
N SER A 551 15.76 31.75 -25.67
CA SER A 551 16.02 32.81 -24.69
C SER A 551 14.93 33.90 -24.63
N SER A 552 13.75 33.65 -25.22
CA SER A 552 12.65 34.62 -25.18
C SER A 552 12.21 34.89 -23.73
N SER A 553 11.89 36.15 -23.43
CA SER A 553 11.27 36.54 -22.17
C SER A 553 9.74 36.34 -22.15
N ASN A 554 9.14 35.97 -23.29
CA ASN A 554 7.72 35.66 -23.42
C ASN A 554 7.47 34.61 -24.52
N PRO A 555 8.06 33.40 -24.41
CA PRO A 555 8.04 32.39 -25.46
C PRO A 555 6.60 31.96 -25.84
N ARG A 556 5.69 31.84 -24.86
CA ARG A 556 4.26 31.57 -25.13
C ARG A 556 3.58 32.65 -25.98
N GLY A 557 3.95 33.91 -25.80
CA GLY A 557 3.39 35.03 -26.56
C GLY A 557 3.95 35.09 -27.98
N ASP A 558 5.23 34.78 -28.14
CA ASP A 558 5.88 34.67 -29.45
C ASP A 558 5.27 33.53 -30.28
N ALA A 559 5.10 32.35 -29.67
CA ALA A 559 4.44 31.20 -30.29
C ALA A 559 3.00 31.53 -30.71
N PHE A 560 2.22 32.18 -29.82
CA PHE A 560 0.84 32.58 -30.10
C PHE A 560 0.74 33.57 -31.27
N ASN A 561 1.60 34.58 -31.30
CA ASN A 561 1.63 35.55 -32.40
C ASN A 561 2.04 34.90 -33.74
N ALA A 562 2.79 33.80 -33.71
CA ALA A 562 3.22 33.07 -34.88
C ALA A 562 2.21 32.01 -35.37
N GLY A 563 1.24 31.63 -34.53
CA GLY A 563 0.13 30.75 -34.88
C GLY A 563 0.02 29.44 -34.09
N LEU A 564 0.78 29.26 -33.00
CA LEU A 564 0.67 28.11 -32.10
C LEU A 564 0.02 28.48 -30.76
N ASN A 565 -0.80 27.60 -30.23
CA ASN A 565 -1.31 27.68 -28.85
C ASN A 565 -0.95 26.40 -28.08
N THR A 566 -1.24 26.38 -26.77
CA THR A 566 -1.10 25.18 -25.95
C THR A 566 -2.35 24.33 -26.08
N GLU A 567 -2.15 23.09 -26.51
CA GLU A 567 -3.11 22.00 -26.48
C GLU A 567 -3.14 21.35 -25.10
N HIS A 568 -4.35 21.01 -24.64
CA HIS A 568 -4.59 20.20 -23.46
C HIS A 568 -5.13 18.86 -23.95
N VAL A 569 -4.25 17.88 -24.20
CA VAL A 569 -4.68 16.58 -24.77
C VAL A 569 -5.76 15.94 -23.90
N TRP A 570 -5.68 16.08 -22.57
CA TRP A 570 -6.86 15.95 -21.73
C TRP A 570 -7.58 17.31 -21.56
N PRO A 571 -8.85 17.48 -22.02
CA PRO A 571 -9.50 18.79 -22.01
C PRO A 571 -9.67 19.40 -20.61
N GLN A 572 -9.44 20.71 -20.48
CA GLN A 572 -9.70 21.44 -19.23
C GLN A 572 -11.16 21.30 -18.75
N SER A 573 -12.12 21.24 -19.68
CA SER A 573 -13.54 21.04 -19.40
C SER A 573 -13.90 19.60 -18.97
N LYS A 574 -12.91 18.71 -18.81
CA LYS A 574 -13.07 17.31 -18.38
C LYS A 574 -12.24 17.01 -17.13
N GLY A 575 -11.99 18.02 -16.29
CA GLY A 575 -11.30 17.86 -15.00
C GLY A 575 -9.85 18.37 -14.96
N ALA A 576 -9.30 18.89 -16.07
CA ALA A 576 -7.94 19.47 -16.09
C ALA A 576 -7.90 20.99 -15.83
N GLY A 577 -8.93 21.56 -15.19
CA GLY A 577 -9.07 23.01 -15.01
C GLY A 577 -8.24 23.62 -13.87
N ASP A 578 -7.86 22.81 -12.89
CA ASP A 578 -7.18 23.26 -11.66
C ASP A 578 -5.74 22.77 -11.58
N LEU A 579 -4.92 23.44 -10.77
CA LEU A 579 -3.54 22.99 -10.49
C LEU A 579 -3.56 21.78 -9.54
N PRO A 580 -2.60 20.83 -9.67
CA PRO A 580 -1.49 20.84 -10.63
C PRO A 580 -1.88 20.39 -12.05
N ALA A 581 -3.01 19.69 -12.23
CA ALA A 581 -3.41 19.07 -13.50
C ALA A 581 -3.37 20.00 -14.71
N ARG A 582 -3.82 21.26 -14.57
CA ARG A 582 -3.83 22.25 -15.65
C ARG A 582 -2.45 22.55 -16.23
N ALA A 583 -1.41 22.46 -15.41
CA ALA A 583 -0.04 22.85 -15.74
C ALA A 583 0.91 21.67 -15.93
N ASP A 584 0.39 20.44 -15.87
CA ASP A 584 1.19 19.23 -16.04
C ASP A 584 1.64 19.03 -17.49
N LEU A 585 2.92 19.18 -17.76
CA LEU A 585 3.53 19.16 -19.09
C LEU A 585 3.37 17.82 -19.84
N HIS A 586 3.08 16.72 -19.15
CA HIS A 586 2.93 15.39 -19.76
C HIS A 586 1.65 15.24 -20.61
N HIS A 587 0.69 16.17 -20.52
CA HIS A 587 -0.47 16.23 -21.44
C HIS A 587 -0.61 17.57 -22.18
N LEU A 588 0.35 18.50 -22.01
CA LEU A 588 0.38 19.76 -22.73
C LEU A 588 1.29 19.68 -23.94
N PHE A 589 0.83 20.18 -25.09
CA PHE A 589 1.61 20.19 -26.32
C PHE A 589 1.44 21.52 -27.07
N PRO A 590 2.40 21.95 -27.90
CA PRO A 590 2.15 22.98 -28.91
C PRO A 590 1.13 22.47 -29.95
N SER A 591 0.24 23.33 -30.43
CA SER A 591 -0.69 22.97 -31.51
C SER A 591 -1.09 24.18 -32.34
N GLU A 592 -1.31 23.98 -33.64
CA GLU A 592 -1.80 25.02 -34.54
C GLU A 592 -3.20 25.47 -34.11
N ILE A 593 -3.42 26.79 -34.10
CA ILE A 593 -4.61 27.39 -33.46
C ILE A 593 -5.92 26.86 -34.04
N ASN A 594 -6.04 26.63 -35.35
CA ASN A 594 -7.27 26.13 -35.95
C ASN A 594 -7.50 24.65 -35.64
N ALA A 595 -6.44 23.83 -35.65
CA ALA A 595 -6.54 22.42 -35.27
C ALA A 595 -6.90 22.25 -33.78
N ASN A 596 -6.23 22.96 -32.87
CA ASN A 596 -6.56 22.98 -31.44
C ASN A 596 -8.02 23.42 -31.19
N ASN A 597 -8.47 24.49 -31.84
CA ASN A 597 -9.86 24.94 -31.75
C ASN A 597 -10.86 23.90 -32.31
N ALA A 598 -10.50 23.16 -33.36
CA ALA A 598 -11.34 22.17 -33.98
C ALA A 598 -11.44 20.89 -33.14
N ARG A 599 -10.33 20.46 -32.52
CA ARG A 599 -10.28 19.33 -31.59
C ARG A 599 -11.21 19.53 -30.40
N ALA A 600 -11.29 20.76 -29.88
CA ALA A 600 -12.17 21.15 -28.77
C ALA A 600 -12.06 20.22 -27.55
N ALA A 601 -13.15 19.54 -27.17
CA ALA A 601 -13.17 18.51 -26.13
C ALA A 601 -13.76 17.19 -26.66
N PHE A 602 -13.62 16.96 -27.96
CA PHE A 602 -14.08 15.72 -28.60
C PHE A 602 -13.23 14.54 -28.11
N PRO A 603 -13.83 13.38 -27.83
CA PRO A 603 -13.09 12.15 -27.61
C PRO A 603 -12.23 11.82 -28.83
N PHE A 604 -11.11 11.17 -28.57
CA PHE A 604 -10.31 10.60 -29.62
C PHE A 604 -10.94 9.30 -30.12
N ASP A 605 -10.94 9.09 -31.43
CA ASP A 605 -11.44 7.87 -32.06
C ASP A 605 -10.79 7.70 -33.44
N GLU A 606 -10.85 6.49 -34.00
CA GLU A 606 -10.50 6.25 -35.41
C GLU A 606 -11.66 6.70 -36.31
N ILE A 607 -11.40 7.50 -37.33
CA ILE A 607 -12.39 8.05 -38.24
C ILE A 607 -12.18 7.40 -39.61
N PRO A 608 -13.16 6.63 -40.12
CA PRO A 608 -13.09 6.18 -41.50
C PRO A 608 -13.02 7.39 -42.45
N ASP A 609 -12.13 7.38 -43.44
CA ASP A 609 -11.92 8.49 -44.38
C ASP A 609 -13.23 9.02 -45.02
N ASP A 610 -14.23 8.15 -45.22
CA ASP A 610 -15.52 8.49 -45.83
C ASP A 610 -16.52 9.13 -44.85
N GLU A 611 -16.21 9.14 -43.56
CA GLU A 611 -16.92 9.83 -42.48
C GLU A 611 -16.25 11.17 -42.10
N THR A 612 -15.02 11.43 -42.57
CA THR A 612 -14.27 12.64 -42.22
C THR A 612 -14.83 13.91 -42.86
N ASP A 613 -15.14 14.91 -42.02
CA ASP A 613 -15.64 16.21 -42.46
C ASP A 613 -14.50 17.14 -42.93
N LEU A 614 -13.40 17.18 -42.17
CA LEU A 614 -12.29 18.11 -42.39
C LEU A 614 -10.95 17.50 -42.01
N TRP A 615 -9.94 17.85 -42.80
CA TRP A 615 -8.56 17.39 -42.72
C TRP A 615 -7.63 18.57 -42.44
N TYR A 616 -6.69 18.42 -41.51
CA TYR A 616 -5.79 19.47 -41.03
C TYR A 616 -4.31 19.07 -41.19
N LEU A 617 -3.55 19.86 -41.94
CA LEU A 617 -2.09 19.71 -42.12
C LEU A 617 -1.44 21.08 -42.29
N GLU A 618 -0.33 21.35 -41.60
CA GLU A 618 0.29 22.68 -41.56
C GLU A 618 -0.74 23.76 -41.17
N LYS A 619 -1.02 24.72 -42.06
CA LYS A 619 -2.12 25.72 -41.95
C LYS A 619 -3.31 25.42 -42.86
N GLN A 620 -3.33 24.27 -43.51
CA GLN A 620 -4.37 23.89 -44.46
C GLN A 620 -5.52 23.22 -43.74
N VAL A 621 -6.73 23.55 -44.18
CA VAL A 621 -7.98 22.87 -43.78
C VAL A 621 -8.67 22.47 -45.07
N LEU A 622 -8.78 21.18 -45.32
CA LEU A 622 -9.29 20.61 -46.56
C LEU A 622 -10.52 19.74 -46.27
N ALA A 623 -11.45 19.68 -47.21
CA ALA A 623 -12.57 18.74 -47.15
C ALA A 623 -12.31 17.47 -47.97
N ASP A 624 -11.27 17.47 -48.81
CA ASP A 624 -10.93 16.38 -49.75
C ASP A 624 -9.43 16.50 -50.11
N PRO A 625 -8.51 16.03 -49.25
CA PRO A 625 -7.07 16.01 -49.52
C PRO A 625 -6.67 14.93 -50.52
N GLU A 626 -5.41 14.97 -50.99
CA GLU A 626 -4.91 13.93 -51.89
C GLU A 626 -4.73 12.60 -51.15
N ALA A 627 -5.43 11.55 -51.60
CA ALA A 627 -5.50 10.22 -50.96
C ALA A 627 -4.16 9.49 -50.63
N LYS A 628 -3.02 10.01 -51.09
CA LYS A 628 -1.69 9.45 -50.79
C LYS A 628 -1.04 10.02 -49.53
N PHE A 629 -1.66 11.04 -48.93
CA PHE A 629 -1.13 11.78 -47.79
C PHE A 629 -2.12 11.79 -46.62
N LEU A 630 -3.19 10.97 -46.64
CA LEU A 630 -4.26 11.02 -45.63
C LEU A 630 -3.69 10.83 -44.23
N ASP A 631 -2.82 9.83 -44.06
CA ASP A 631 -2.10 9.49 -42.84
C ASP A 631 -1.29 10.67 -42.22
N ASP A 632 -0.98 11.72 -43.00
CA ASP A 632 -0.25 12.91 -42.52
C ASP A 632 -1.17 13.95 -41.86
N TYR A 633 -2.50 13.84 -42.01
CA TYR A 633 -3.47 14.83 -41.54
C TYR A 633 -4.09 14.44 -40.19
N SER A 634 -4.48 15.44 -39.40
CA SER A 634 -5.54 15.21 -38.41
C SER A 634 -6.92 15.29 -39.05
N GLU A 635 -7.87 14.57 -38.49
CA GLU A 635 -9.23 14.44 -39.00
C GLU A 635 -10.26 14.84 -37.96
N LEU A 636 -11.34 15.47 -38.44
CA LEU A 636 -12.51 15.83 -37.65
C LEU A 636 -13.75 15.20 -38.28
N ASP A 637 -14.53 14.52 -37.47
CA ASP A 637 -15.94 14.22 -37.73
C ASP A 637 -16.80 14.92 -36.66
N ARG A 638 -17.77 15.73 -37.10
CA ARG A 638 -18.73 16.39 -36.20
C ARG A 638 -19.89 15.49 -35.78
N THR A 639 -19.65 14.19 -35.76
CA THR A 639 -20.52 13.17 -35.22
C THR A 639 -19.72 12.13 -34.43
N HIS A 640 -20.37 11.48 -33.47
CA HIS A 640 -19.75 10.45 -32.65
C HIS A 640 -20.72 9.25 -32.50
N PRO A 641 -20.26 7.98 -32.60
CA PRO A 641 -21.14 6.82 -32.45
C PRO A 641 -21.86 6.75 -31.09
N ASN A 642 -21.16 7.14 -30.02
CA ASN A 642 -21.76 7.49 -28.73
C ASN A 642 -22.44 8.87 -28.77
N ALA A 643 -23.77 8.88 -28.72
CA ALA A 643 -24.60 10.09 -28.76
C ALA A 643 -24.41 11.08 -27.58
N SER A 644 -23.55 10.75 -26.61
CA SER A 644 -23.16 11.68 -25.53
C SER A 644 -22.12 12.72 -25.98
N TYR A 645 -21.54 12.56 -27.17
CA TYR A 645 -20.50 13.44 -27.70
C TYR A 645 -20.91 13.98 -29.08
N ASP A 646 -20.57 15.24 -29.35
CA ASP A 646 -20.99 15.97 -30.55
C ASP A 646 -20.01 15.81 -31.73
N GLY A 647 -18.94 15.02 -31.57
CA GLY A 647 -17.89 14.83 -32.58
C GLY A 647 -16.75 13.97 -32.03
N ARG A 648 -15.84 13.60 -32.92
CA ARG A 648 -14.59 12.87 -32.62
C ARG A 648 -13.41 13.45 -33.41
N TRP A 649 -12.22 13.27 -32.85
CA TRP A 649 -10.99 13.78 -33.42
C TRP A 649 -9.97 12.65 -33.58
N GLU A 650 -9.31 12.62 -34.71
CA GLU A 650 -8.22 11.70 -34.99
C GLU A 650 -6.94 12.49 -35.27
N PRO A 651 -5.86 12.23 -34.53
CA PRO A 651 -4.55 12.81 -34.84
C PRO A 651 -3.88 12.09 -36.03
N PRO A 652 -2.79 12.65 -36.59
CA PRO A 652 -1.99 11.96 -37.60
C PRO A 652 -1.45 10.62 -37.07
N GLU A 653 -1.19 9.68 -37.97
CA GLU A 653 -0.86 8.30 -37.61
C GLU A 653 0.39 8.18 -36.72
N ASP A 654 1.38 9.03 -36.94
CA ASP A 654 2.70 8.98 -36.29
C ASP A 654 2.74 9.54 -34.86
N ILE A 655 1.61 10.03 -34.33
CA ILE A 655 1.53 10.53 -32.95
C ILE A 655 0.36 9.94 -32.14
N LYS A 656 -0.40 9.00 -32.72
CA LYS A 656 -1.55 8.34 -32.09
C LYS A 656 -1.19 7.69 -30.74
N GLY A 657 -0.03 7.04 -30.66
CA GLY A 657 0.49 6.39 -29.46
C GLY A 657 0.94 7.39 -28.39
N ASN A 658 1.54 8.51 -28.80
CA ASN A 658 1.93 9.59 -27.89
C ASN A 658 0.70 10.20 -27.20
N ILE A 659 -0.35 10.46 -27.97
CA ILE A 659 -1.65 10.92 -27.45
C ILE A 659 -2.25 9.89 -26.51
N ALA A 660 -2.23 8.61 -26.87
CA ALA A 660 -2.73 7.54 -26.01
C ALA A 660 -2.02 7.52 -24.66
N ARG A 661 -0.69 7.52 -24.63
CA ARG A 661 0.11 7.49 -23.38
C ARG A 661 -0.08 8.77 -22.55
N ALA A 662 -0.25 9.94 -23.16
CA ALA A 662 -0.61 11.16 -22.45
C ALA A 662 -2.02 11.09 -21.81
N MET A 663 -2.98 10.47 -22.49
CA MET A 663 -4.34 10.25 -21.96
C MET A 663 -4.37 9.23 -20.81
N PHE A 664 -3.65 8.11 -20.94
CA PHE A 664 -3.48 7.13 -19.85
C PHE A 664 -2.78 7.76 -18.64
N TYR A 665 -1.72 8.53 -18.87
CA TYR A 665 -1.04 9.30 -17.83
C TYR A 665 -2.00 10.20 -17.07
N PHE A 666 -2.69 11.10 -17.78
CA PHE A 666 -3.57 12.07 -17.14
C PHE A 666 -4.66 11.38 -16.32
N PHE A 667 -5.34 10.39 -16.90
CA PHE A 667 -6.38 9.66 -16.19
C PHE A 667 -5.85 8.94 -14.95
N THR A 668 -4.63 8.40 -14.99
CA THR A 668 -3.99 7.75 -13.84
C THR A 668 -3.72 8.75 -12.70
N MET A 669 -3.06 9.87 -13.03
CA MET A 669 -2.61 10.86 -12.04
C MET A 669 -3.78 11.65 -11.44
N TYR A 670 -4.80 11.92 -12.25
CA TYR A 670 -5.92 12.82 -11.94
C TYR A 670 -7.29 12.14 -12.07
N SER A 671 -7.36 10.84 -11.76
CA SER A 671 -8.60 10.05 -11.86
C SER A 671 -9.76 10.64 -11.06
N ASN A 672 -9.51 11.26 -9.91
CA ASN A 672 -10.55 11.86 -9.08
C ASN A 672 -11.17 13.08 -9.77
N GLU A 673 -10.33 13.95 -10.33
CA GLU A 673 -10.71 15.16 -11.04
C GLU A 673 -11.44 14.80 -12.36
N ALA A 674 -10.88 13.85 -13.12
CA ALA A 674 -11.47 13.34 -14.34
C ALA A 674 -12.87 12.72 -14.11
N ASN A 675 -12.97 11.80 -13.15
CA ASN A 675 -14.25 11.13 -12.85
C ASN A 675 -15.26 12.06 -12.17
N GLY A 676 -14.79 13.08 -11.45
CA GLY A 676 -15.63 14.11 -10.86
C GLY A 676 -16.36 14.95 -11.91
N GLU A 677 -15.72 15.20 -13.06
CA GLU A 677 -16.28 16.01 -14.15
C GLU A 677 -17.06 15.17 -15.18
N ASP A 678 -16.46 14.12 -15.75
CA ASP A 678 -17.11 13.23 -16.71
C ASP A 678 -16.54 11.81 -16.66
N ARG A 679 -17.16 10.98 -15.81
CA ARG A 679 -16.80 9.56 -15.61
C ARG A 679 -16.88 8.70 -16.87
N ASN A 680 -17.60 9.12 -17.91
CA ASN A 680 -17.75 8.33 -19.14
C ASN A 680 -16.74 8.74 -20.23
N PHE A 681 -16.04 9.86 -20.07
CA PHE A 681 -15.14 10.41 -21.10
C PHE A 681 -13.98 9.47 -21.44
N PHE A 682 -13.28 8.94 -20.44
CA PHE A 682 -12.18 8.00 -20.69
C PHE A 682 -12.67 6.61 -21.14
N PRO A 683 -13.67 5.98 -20.48
CA PRO A 683 -14.23 4.71 -20.96
C PRO A 683 -14.74 4.74 -22.41
N ALA A 684 -15.18 5.90 -22.92
CA ALA A 684 -15.67 6.01 -24.30
C ALA A 684 -14.58 5.82 -25.37
N GLN A 685 -13.30 5.99 -25.01
CA GLN A 685 -12.17 5.99 -25.95
C GLN A 685 -11.03 5.04 -25.52
N VAL A 686 -11.10 4.44 -24.32
CA VAL A 686 -10.00 3.66 -23.73
C VAL A 686 -9.54 2.47 -24.59
N ASP A 687 -10.48 1.79 -25.27
CA ASP A 687 -10.15 0.68 -26.17
C ASP A 687 -9.41 1.16 -27.42
N GLN A 688 -9.81 2.32 -27.98
CA GLN A 688 -9.15 2.92 -29.14
C GLN A 688 -7.76 3.45 -28.76
N LEU A 689 -7.63 4.14 -27.62
CA LEU A 689 -6.33 4.58 -27.12
C LEU A 689 -5.38 3.41 -26.89
N ARG A 690 -5.88 2.26 -26.41
CA ARG A 690 -5.07 1.05 -26.29
C ARG A 690 -4.61 0.53 -27.65
N GLN A 691 -5.49 0.53 -28.65
CA GLN A 691 -5.13 0.10 -30.00
C GLN A 691 -4.01 0.98 -30.57
N TRP A 692 -4.17 2.30 -30.50
CA TRP A 692 -3.16 3.26 -30.92
C TRP A 692 -1.83 3.12 -30.17
N HIS A 693 -1.86 2.90 -28.86
CA HIS A 693 -0.67 2.60 -28.08
C HIS A 693 0.11 1.37 -28.59
N LEU A 694 -0.58 0.37 -29.13
CA LEU A 694 0.05 -0.84 -29.68
C LEU A 694 0.54 -0.65 -31.13
N GLU A 695 -0.12 0.19 -31.90
CA GLU A 695 0.18 0.48 -33.30
C GLU A 695 1.33 1.50 -33.45
N ASP A 696 1.42 2.46 -32.53
CA ASP A 696 2.45 3.49 -32.44
C ASP A 696 3.23 3.36 -31.09
N PRO A 697 4.28 2.51 -31.05
CA PRO A 697 5.11 2.32 -29.87
C PRO A 697 5.92 3.58 -29.49
N VAL A 698 6.43 3.62 -28.26
CA VAL A 698 7.29 4.73 -27.80
C VAL A 698 8.49 4.90 -28.72
N ASP A 699 8.66 6.12 -29.21
CA ASP A 699 9.81 6.52 -30.02
C ASP A 699 10.84 7.33 -29.21
N PRO A 700 12.05 7.58 -29.76
CA PRO A 700 13.06 8.36 -29.06
C PRO A 700 12.63 9.79 -28.72
N ALA A 701 11.80 10.44 -29.55
CA ALA A 701 11.39 11.82 -29.32
C ALA A 701 10.42 11.92 -28.14
N GLU A 702 9.49 10.98 -28.01
CA GLU A 702 8.58 10.89 -26.87
C GLU A 702 9.34 10.55 -25.57
N TYR A 703 10.30 9.62 -25.65
CA TYR A 703 11.19 9.32 -24.53
C TYR A 703 11.98 10.56 -24.10
N GLU A 704 12.71 11.19 -25.01
CA GLU A 704 13.48 12.41 -24.72
C GLU A 704 12.59 13.53 -24.16
N ARG A 705 11.36 13.65 -24.65
CA ARG A 705 10.38 14.63 -24.15
C ARG A 705 9.97 14.36 -22.71
N THR A 706 9.63 13.12 -22.34
CA THR A 706 9.28 12.81 -20.94
C THR A 706 10.47 13.05 -20.01
N CYS A 707 11.68 12.77 -20.48
CA CYS A 707 12.92 12.98 -19.75
C CYS A 707 13.18 14.47 -19.54
N ALA A 708 13.02 15.30 -20.57
CA ALA A 708 13.18 16.74 -20.47
C ALA A 708 12.14 17.39 -19.54
N ILE A 709 10.94 16.81 -19.42
CA ILE A 709 9.89 17.31 -18.53
C ILE A 709 10.19 17.01 -17.05
N ALA A 710 10.77 15.85 -16.75
CA ALA A 710 10.88 15.34 -15.38
C ALA A 710 11.51 16.35 -14.39
N PRO A 711 12.65 17.01 -14.68
CA PRO A 711 13.26 17.98 -13.77
C PRO A 711 12.41 19.22 -13.48
N HIS A 712 11.40 19.49 -14.30
CA HIS A 712 10.46 20.60 -14.09
C HIS A 712 9.24 20.21 -13.25
N GLN A 713 9.06 18.92 -12.96
CA GLN A 713 7.91 18.36 -12.26
C GLN A 713 8.34 17.36 -11.18
N ASP A 714 9.34 17.72 -10.36
CA ASP A 714 9.80 16.92 -9.22
C ASP A 714 10.37 15.55 -9.64
N ASP A 715 11.13 15.53 -10.73
CA ASP A 715 11.74 14.35 -11.37
C ASP A 715 10.72 13.27 -11.81
N ARG A 716 9.46 13.68 -12.01
CA ARG A 716 8.37 12.77 -12.38
C ARG A 716 8.23 12.68 -13.90
N VAL A 717 8.65 11.54 -14.45
CA VAL A 717 8.40 11.11 -15.83
C VAL A 717 6.93 10.70 -16.07
N ASN A 718 6.53 10.56 -17.34
CA ASN A 718 5.33 9.82 -17.72
C ASN A 718 5.63 8.31 -17.68
N PRO A 719 5.18 7.56 -16.66
CA PRO A 719 5.51 6.15 -16.53
C PRO A 719 5.03 5.29 -17.69
N PHE A 720 3.98 5.68 -18.43
CA PHE A 720 3.48 4.93 -19.58
C PHE A 720 4.38 5.04 -20.81
N VAL A 721 5.30 6.02 -20.83
CA VAL A 721 6.38 6.13 -21.82
C VAL A 721 7.55 5.25 -21.41
N ILE A 722 7.92 5.25 -20.12
CA ILE A 722 9.03 4.45 -19.60
C ILE A 722 8.72 2.95 -19.65
N ASP A 723 7.55 2.56 -19.17
CA ASP A 723 7.03 1.19 -19.18
C ASP A 723 5.71 1.13 -19.95
N PRO A 724 5.75 0.94 -21.28
CA PRO A 724 4.55 0.78 -22.10
C PRO A 724 3.63 -0.35 -21.63
N THR A 725 4.16 -1.36 -20.93
CA THR A 725 3.35 -2.50 -20.46
C THR A 725 2.33 -2.09 -19.40
N LEU A 726 2.49 -0.91 -18.78
CA LEU A 726 1.56 -0.37 -17.80
C LEU A 726 0.16 -0.15 -18.36
N VAL A 727 0.00 0.16 -19.65
CA VAL A 727 -1.33 0.32 -20.25
C VAL A 727 -2.13 -0.97 -20.05
N ASP A 728 -1.56 -2.11 -20.43
CA ASP A 728 -2.22 -3.41 -20.30
C ASP A 728 -2.31 -3.86 -18.83
N ARG A 729 -1.24 -3.71 -18.06
CA ARG A 729 -1.21 -4.12 -16.65
C ARG A 729 -2.17 -3.33 -15.78
N ALA A 730 -2.34 -2.04 -16.03
CA ALA A 730 -3.21 -1.17 -15.23
C ALA A 730 -4.67 -1.22 -15.69
N TYR A 731 -4.95 -1.36 -16.99
CA TYR A 731 -6.31 -1.17 -17.53
C TYR A 731 -6.94 -2.42 -18.17
N PHE A 732 -6.14 -3.39 -18.61
CA PHE A 732 -6.61 -4.50 -19.45
C PHE A 732 -6.24 -5.90 -18.94
N GLU A 733 -5.67 -6.01 -17.74
CA GLU A 733 -5.39 -7.30 -17.13
C GLU A 733 -6.68 -8.04 -16.76
N LYS A 734 -6.83 -9.28 -17.23
CA LYS A 734 -7.97 -10.14 -16.92
C LYS A 734 -7.89 -10.64 -15.47
N VAL A 735 -9.04 -10.92 -14.87
CA VAL A 735 -9.11 -11.62 -13.58
C VAL A 735 -8.29 -12.93 -13.70
N PRO A 736 -7.32 -13.21 -12.83
CA PRO A 736 -6.43 -14.37 -12.99
C PRO A 736 -7.11 -15.69 -12.54
N VAL A 737 -8.28 -15.98 -13.13
CA VAL A 737 -9.06 -17.19 -12.94
C VAL A 737 -9.05 -17.99 -14.24
N ARG A 738 -8.51 -19.21 -14.18
CA ARG A 738 -8.57 -20.12 -15.33
C ARG A 738 -9.54 -21.25 -15.06
N LEU A 739 -10.67 -21.29 -15.75
CA LEU A 739 -11.61 -22.43 -15.65
C LEU A 739 -11.09 -23.69 -16.35
N VAL A 740 -11.15 -24.81 -15.63
CA VAL A 740 -10.99 -26.17 -16.16
C VAL A 740 -12.32 -26.70 -16.71
N SER A 741 -13.42 -26.40 -16.03
CA SER A 741 -14.75 -26.87 -16.44
C SER A 741 -15.86 -25.99 -15.86
N PHE A 742 -16.97 -25.86 -16.59
CA PHE A 742 -18.24 -25.28 -16.12
C PHE A 742 -19.40 -26.02 -16.79
N THR A 743 -20.37 -26.48 -15.99
CA THR A 743 -21.46 -27.39 -16.40
C THR A 743 -22.77 -27.01 -15.71
N ALA A 744 -23.90 -27.36 -16.34
CA ALA A 744 -25.24 -27.19 -15.81
C ALA A 744 -26.04 -28.49 -16.01
N ASP A 745 -26.57 -29.06 -14.93
CA ASP A 745 -27.25 -30.35 -14.91
C ASP A 745 -28.57 -30.27 -14.11
N HIS A 746 -29.54 -31.14 -14.40
CA HIS A 746 -30.78 -31.21 -13.62
C HIS A 746 -30.54 -31.78 -12.22
N ALA A 747 -31.11 -31.15 -11.18
CA ALA A 747 -31.02 -31.60 -9.79
C ALA A 747 -32.36 -31.40 -9.03
N GLY A 748 -33.19 -32.44 -8.99
CA GLY A 748 -34.49 -32.39 -8.31
C GLY A 748 -35.45 -31.38 -8.97
N GLU A 749 -35.92 -30.39 -8.20
CA GLU A 749 -36.77 -29.29 -8.68
C GLU A 749 -35.99 -28.13 -9.31
N GLY A 750 -34.67 -28.24 -9.50
CA GLY A 750 -33.84 -27.14 -10.01
C GLY A 750 -32.66 -27.52 -10.91
N VAL A 751 -31.79 -26.56 -11.19
CA VAL A 751 -30.58 -26.71 -12.01
C VAL A 751 -29.34 -26.59 -11.13
N GLN A 752 -28.45 -27.56 -11.20
CA GLN A 752 -27.16 -27.54 -10.53
C GLN A 752 -26.06 -27.12 -11.49
N LEU A 753 -25.31 -26.09 -11.10
CA LEU A 753 -24.10 -25.65 -11.76
C LEU A 753 -22.89 -26.23 -11.03
N ASN A 754 -21.91 -26.74 -11.78
CA ASN A 754 -20.62 -27.16 -11.24
C ASN A 754 -19.50 -26.56 -12.07
N TRP A 755 -18.45 -26.06 -11.42
CA TRP A 755 -17.24 -25.59 -12.08
C TRP A 755 -15.98 -26.06 -11.37
N ARG A 756 -14.86 -25.94 -12.05
CA ARG A 756 -13.53 -26.18 -11.48
C ARG A 756 -12.55 -25.23 -12.15
N THR A 757 -11.61 -24.72 -11.38
CA THR A 757 -10.54 -23.83 -11.80
C THR A 757 -9.20 -24.56 -11.80
N ALA A 758 -8.26 -24.01 -12.57
CA ALA A 758 -6.86 -24.43 -12.65
C ALA A 758 -5.93 -23.41 -12.01
N ASP A 759 -6.37 -22.15 -11.92
CA ASP A 759 -5.68 -21.07 -11.23
C ASP A 759 -6.74 -20.09 -10.68
N GLU A 760 -6.49 -19.54 -9.50
CA GLU A 760 -7.34 -18.62 -8.74
C GLU A 760 -6.50 -17.63 -7.93
N ARG A 761 -5.51 -17.00 -8.55
CA ARG A 761 -4.75 -15.93 -7.89
C ARG A 761 -5.64 -14.71 -7.72
N ARG A 762 -5.48 -13.99 -6.60
CA ARG A 762 -6.20 -12.74 -6.29
C ARG A 762 -7.74 -12.83 -6.44
N HIS A 763 -8.32 -14.03 -6.42
CA HIS A 763 -9.73 -14.26 -6.70
C HIS A 763 -10.60 -14.18 -5.43
N ALA A 764 -11.58 -13.28 -5.41
CA ALA A 764 -12.49 -13.07 -4.28
C ALA A 764 -13.69 -14.03 -4.29
N GLY A 765 -14.16 -14.43 -5.46
CA GLY A 765 -15.24 -15.39 -5.60
C GLY A 765 -16.05 -15.22 -6.87
N PHE A 766 -17.13 -16.00 -6.99
CA PHE A 766 -17.98 -15.99 -8.17
C PHE A 766 -19.39 -15.48 -7.89
N HIS A 767 -19.95 -14.72 -8.83
CA HIS A 767 -21.40 -14.59 -9.00
C HIS A 767 -21.91 -15.61 -10.02
N VAL A 768 -23.14 -16.08 -9.82
CA VAL A 768 -23.87 -16.88 -10.83
C VAL A 768 -24.94 -16.01 -11.44
N LEU A 769 -24.92 -15.89 -12.77
CA LEU A 769 -25.97 -15.23 -13.53
C LEU A 769 -26.77 -16.23 -14.35
N ARG A 770 -28.02 -15.86 -14.60
CA ARG A 770 -28.97 -16.57 -15.45
C ARG A 770 -29.60 -15.59 -16.42
N GLU A 771 -29.68 -16.00 -17.68
CA GLU A 771 -30.26 -15.21 -18.76
C GLU A 771 -31.35 -15.97 -19.51
N THR A 772 -32.32 -15.22 -20.00
CA THR A 772 -33.31 -15.59 -21.02
C THR A 772 -33.09 -14.71 -22.26
N GLN A 773 -33.90 -14.86 -23.31
CA GLN A 773 -33.82 -13.99 -24.49
C GLN A 773 -34.11 -12.51 -24.20
N SER A 774 -34.75 -12.17 -23.07
CA SER A 774 -35.25 -10.82 -22.78
C SER A 774 -34.85 -10.28 -21.41
N ALA A 775 -34.19 -11.06 -20.56
CA ALA A 775 -33.87 -10.66 -19.18
C ALA A 775 -32.63 -11.39 -18.64
N GLN A 776 -31.86 -10.69 -17.81
CA GLN A 776 -30.70 -11.18 -17.05
C GLN A 776 -30.97 -11.04 -15.55
N GLU A 777 -30.54 -12.03 -14.77
CA GLU A 777 -30.69 -12.06 -13.31
C GLU A 777 -29.43 -12.61 -12.66
N THR A 778 -28.97 -11.97 -11.58
CA THR A 778 -27.90 -12.49 -10.71
C THR A 778 -28.54 -13.35 -9.61
N LEU A 779 -28.19 -14.63 -9.56
CA LEU A 779 -28.82 -15.60 -8.66
C LEU A 779 -28.20 -15.66 -7.25
N THR A 780 -26.99 -15.13 -7.08
CA THR A 780 -26.27 -15.10 -5.80
C THR A 780 -26.36 -13.73 -5.16
N GLN A 781 -26.70 -13.67 -3.87
CA GLN A 781 -26.79 -12.41 -3.11
C GLN A 781 -25.42 -11.85 -2.69
N SER A 782 -24.42 -12.72 -2.62
CA SER A 782 -23.02 -12.39 -2.31
C SER A 782 -22.08 -13.29 -3.11
N LEU A 783 -20.79 -12.93 -3.16
CA LEU A 783 -19.77 -13.73 -3.83
C LEU A 783 -19.67 -15.14 -3.23
N LEU A 784 -19.71 -16.14 -4.09
CA LEU A 784 -19.40 -17.52 -3.73
C LEU A 784 -17.89 -17.63 -3.56
N ARG A 785 -17.43 -17.90 -2.32
CA ARG A 785 -16.00 -18.01 -2.00
C ARG A 785 -15.28 -19.03 -2.90
N PRO A 786 -13.97 -18.88 -3.16
CA PRO A 786 -13.22 -19.71 -4.13
C PRO A 786 -13.33 -21.23 -3.92
N ALA A 787 -13.48 -21.70 -2.67
CA ALA A 787 -13.67 -23.12 -2.35
C ALA A 787 -15.04 -23.70 -2.81
N ILE A 788 -16.01 -22.85 -3.14
CA ILE A 788 -17.33 -23.28 -3.63
C ILE A 788 -17.22 -23.50 -5.13
N THR A 789 -17.45 -24.74 -5.55
CA THR A 789 -17.39 -25.18 -6.96
C THR A 789 -18.75 -25.64 -7.50
N ARG A 790 -19.82 -25.33 -6.75
CA ARG A 790 -21.19 -25.80 -7.04
C ARG A 790 -22.24 -24.80 -6.56
N PHE A 791 -23.28 -24.61 -7.37
CA PHE A 791 -24.47 -23.81 -7.04
C PHE A 791 -25.75 -24.52 -7.52
N VAL A 792 -26.89 -24.33 -6.84
CA VAL A 792 -28.18 -24.92 -7.27
C VAL A 792 -29.24 -23.83 -7.38
N ASP A 793 -29.71 -23.58 -8.59
CA ASP A 793 -30.82 -22.69 -8.90
C ASP A 793 -32.16 -23.41 -8.72
N LYS A 794 -32.98 -22.94 -7.76
CA LYS A 794 -34.33 -23.44 -7.44
C LYS A 794 -35.45 -22.45 -7.80
N THR A 795 -35.15 -21.36 -8.50
CA THR A 795 -36.08 -20.24 -8.72
C THR A 795 -36.59 -20.14 -10.15
N GLY A 796 -36.21 -21.07 -11.03
CA GLY A 796 -36.57 -21.02 -12.45
C GLY A 796 -38.00 -21.48 -12.73
N THR A 797 -38.55 -21.02 -13.86
CA THR A 797 -39.86 -21.42 -14.34
C THR A 797 -39.78 -22.78 -15.03
N PRO A 798 -40.56 -23.81 -14.59
CA PRO A 798 -40.54 -25.12 -15.24
C PRO A 798 -40.81 -25.06 -16.75
N GLY A 799 -39.93 -25.67 -17.54
CA GLY A 799 -40.02 -25.70 -19.01
C GLY A 799 -39.40 -24.50 -19.74
N GLU A 800 -38.92 -23.47 -19.02
CA GLU A 800 -38.18 -22.36 -19.60
C GLU A 800 -36.71 -22.73 -19.84
N THR A 801 -36.10 -22.21 -20.92
CA THR A 801 -34.68 -22.42 -21.23
C THR A 801 -33.86 -21.27 -20.69
N TYR A 802 -32.84 -21.58 -19.89
CA TYR A 802 -31.94 -20.59 -19.30
C TYR A 802 -30.49 -20.80 -19.76
N SER A 803 -29.77 -19.70 -19.92
CA SER A 803 -28.32 -19.65 -20.12
C SER A 803 -27.65 -19.17 -18.84
N TYR A 804 -26.78 -20.00 -18.26
CA TYR A 804 -26.06 -19.67 -17.03
C TYR A 804 -24.64 -19.22 -17.31
N PHE A 805 -24.17 -18.26 -16.51
CA PHE A 805 -22.83 -17.73 -16.53
C PHE A 805 -22.24 -17.73 -15.13
N LEU A 806 -20.92 -17.93 -15.07
CA LEU A 806 -20.12 -17.77 -13.88
C LEU A 806 -19.30 -16.49 -14.07
N VAL A 807 -19.44 -15.52 -13.16
CA VAL A 807 -18.66 -14.28 -13.21
C VAL A 807 -17.68 -14.30 -12.05
N ALA A 808 -16.39 -14.43 -12.35
CA ALA A 808 -15.32 -14.30 -11.38
C ALA A 808 -15.20 -12.84 -10.96
N HIS A 809 -14.98 -12.62 -9.69
CA HIS A 809 -14.55 -11.35 -9.11
C HIS A 809 -13.22 -11.56 -8.42
N ASP A 810 -12.29 -10.66 -8.63
CA ASP A 810 -11.08 -10.56 -7.81
C ASP A 810 -11.34 -9.70 -6.56
N TYR A 811 -10.32 -9.54 -5.71
CA TYR A 811 -10.42 -8.69 -4.52
C TYR A 811 -10.53 -7.19 -4.84
N GLU A 812 -10.30 -6.80 -6.10
CA GLU A 812 -10.39 -5.43 -6.62
C GLU A 812 -11.70 -5.19 -7.39
N ASN A 813 -12.65 -6.13 -7.32
CA ASN A 813 -13.96 -6.09 -7.97
C ASN A 813 -13.93 -6.03 -9.52
N ARG A 814 -12.80 -6.38 -10.15
CA ARG A 814 -12.73 -6.69 -11.58
C ARG A 814 -13.52 -7.96 -11.86
N THR A 815 -14.09 -8.08 -13.06
CA THR A 815 -14.92 -9.25 -13.40
C THR A 815 -14.49 -9.94 -14.67
N GLU A 816 -14.53 -11.28 -14.67
CA GLU A 816 -14.40 -12.10 -15.88
C GLU A 816 -15.56 -13.07 -15.97
N ARG A 817 -16.19 -13.14 -17.14
CA ARG A 817 -17.42 -13.90 -17.38
C ARG A 817 -17.14 -15.17 -18.15
N PHE A 818 -17.63 -16.29 -17.63
CA PHE A 818 -17.49 -17.62 -18.21
C PHE A 818 -18.86 -18.27 -18.50
N GLY A 819 -19.00 -18.87 -19.69
CA GLY A 819 -20.26 -19.46 -20.15
C GLY A 819 -20.55 -19.11 -21.62
N PRO A 820 -21.79 -19.28 -22.10
CA PRO A 820 -22.97 -19.80 -21.38
C PRO A 820 -22.96 -21.33 -21.20
N LYS A 821 -23.75 -21.80 -20.22
CA LYS A 821 -24.27 -23.17 -20.16
C LYS A 821 -25.79 -23.14 -20.20
N THR A 822 -26.36 -23.70 -21.26
CA THR A 822 -27.80 -23.62 -21.53
C THR A 822 -28.51 -24.92 -21.18
N ILE A 823 -29.63 -24.83 -20.45
CA ILE A 823 -30.45 -25.97 -20.02
C ILE A 823 -31.92 -25.57 -19.84
N VAL A 824 -32.84 -26.52 -20.02
CA VAL A 824 -34.28 -26.35 -19.75
C VAL A 824 -34.57 -26.60 -18.27
N TYR A 825 -35.37 -25.77 -17.61
CA TYR A 825 -35.67 -25.91 -16.19
C TYR A 825 -36.63 -27.10 -15.91
N PRO A 826 -36.36 -27.97 -14.91
CA PRO A 826 -37.14 -29.19 -14.69
C PRO A 826 -38.57 -28.94 -14.15
N SER A 827 -39.51 -29.84 -14.46
CA SER A 827 -40.87 -29.87 -13.88
C SER A 827 -41.04 -31.09 -12.98
N VAL A 828 -41.45 -30.92 -11.71
CA VAL A 828 -41.62 -32.06 -10.77
C VAL A 828 -43.10 -32.40 -10.53
N SER A 829 -43.41 -33.70 -10.49
CA SER A 829 -44.75 -34.24 -10.17
C SER A 829 -44.85 -34.56 -8.67
N ILE A 830 -45.73 -33.88 -7.93
CA ILE A 830 -46.04 -34.19 -6.52
C ILE A 830 -46.92 -35.45 -6.44
N VAL A 831 -46.61 -36.38 -5.53
CA VAL A 831 -47.39 -37.60 -5.28
C VAL A 831 -48.17 -37.48 -3.96
N ALA A 832 -49.48 -37.23 -4.03
CA ALA A 832 -50.38 -37.22 -2.88
C ALA A 832 -50.48 -38.59 -2.18
N SER A 833 -50.86 -38.61 -0.90
CA SER A 833 -51.06 -39.83 -0.11
C SER A 833 -52.25 -39.70 0.85
N ALA A 834 -52.77 -40.83 1.37
CA ALA A 834 -53.94 -40.86 2.26
C ALA A 834 -53.78 -41.87 3.41
N GLY A 835 -54.18 -41.49 4.63
CA GLY A 835 -54.12 -42.35 5.83
C GLY A 835 -55.11 -41.96 6.94
N PRO A 836 -55.61 -42.91 7.75
CA PRO A 836 -55.29 -44.34 7.73
C PRO A 836 -55.97 -45.10 6.57
N ASN A 837 -55.21 -45.96 5.90
CA ASN A 837 -55.68 -46.82 4.82
C ASN A 837 -55.09 -48.23 5.04
N PRO A 838 -55.88 -49.20 5.55
CA PRO A 838 -57.35 -49.26 5.50
C PRO A 838 -58.05 -48.34 6.51
N LEU A 839 -59.21 -47.79 6.12
CA LEU A 839 -60.08 -46.96 6.95
C LEU A 839 -61.08 -47.83 7.72
N GLN A 840 -61.14 -47.70 9.05
CA GLN A 840 -62.19 -48.35 9.87
C GLN A 840 -63.43 -47.46 10.02
N LEU A 841 -64.60 -48.08 10.21
CA LEU A 841 -65.87 -47.36 10.39
C LEU A 841 -65.79 -46.40 11.57
N GLY A 842 -66.07 -45.10 11.33
CA GLY A 842 -65.98 -44.04 12.34
C GLY A 842 -64.64 -43.29 12.40
N GLN A 843 -63.65 -43.66 11.59
CA GLN A 843 -62.42 -42.89 11.41
C GLN A 843 -62.51 -41.90 10.24
N THR A 844 -61.73 -40.83 10.31
CA THR A 844 -61.56 -39.86 9.21
C THR A 844 -60.26 -40.14 8.48
N LEU A 845 -60.33 -40.35 7.16
CA LEU A 845 -59.19 -40.46 6.27
C LEU A 845 -58.59 -39.08 6.00
N GLN A 846 -57.32 -38.88 6.31
CA GLN A 846 -56.59 -37.64 6.05
C GLN A 846 -55.75 -37.74 4.78
N PHE A 847 -55.56 -36.62 4.10
CA PHE A 847 -54.82 -36.52 2.85
C PHE A 847 -53.64 -35.56 3.01
N THR A 848 -52.47 -35.98 2.52
CA THR A 848 -51.23 -35.18 2.58
C THR A 848 -50.61 -35.08 1.20
N ASN A 849 -49.77 -34.06 1.00
CA ASN A 849 -49.12 -33.75 -0.28
C ASN A 849 -50.13 -33.54 -1.44
N LEU A 850 -51.27 -32.91 -1.14
CA LEU A 850 -52.25 -32.54 -2.17
C LEU A 850 -51.72 -31.37 -3.02
N PRO A 851 -52.02 -31.33 -4.32
CA PRO A 851 -51.69 -30.17 -5.16
C PRO A 851 -52.46 -28.92 -4.69
N ALA A 852 -51.90 -27.73 -4.93
CA ALA A 852 -52.49 -26.46 -4.50
C ALA A 852 -53.88 -26.20 -5.13
N GLU A 853 -54.07 -26.59 -6.39
CA GLU A 853 -55.33 -26.43 -7.13
C GLU A 853 -55.76 -27.72 -7.82
N GLY A 854 -57.07 -27.92 -7.95
CA GLY A 854 -57.65 -29.08 -8.63
C GLY A 854 -58.92 -29.59 -7.98
N LYS A 855 -59.44 -30.71 -8.48
CA LYS A 855 -60.62 -31.41 -7.95
C LYS A 855 -60.34 -32.87 -7.66
N ALA A 856 -61.15 -33.48 -6.81
CA ALA A 856 -61.02 -34.89 -6.45
C ALA A 856 -62.35 -35.63 -6.60
N GLN A 857 -62.29 -36.88 -7.05
CA GLN A 857 -63.46 -37.74 -7.21
C GLN A 857 -63.19 -39.10 -6.57
N LEU A 858 -64.07 -39.53 -5.67
CA LEU A 858 -64.08 -40.91 -5.17
C LEU A 858 -64.95 -41.76 -6.08
N ILE A 859 -64.38 -42.86 -6.57
CA ILE A 859 -65.06 -43.84 -7.41
C ILE A 859 -65.01 -45.22 -6.77
N ASP A 860 -66.08 -46.01 -6.97
CA ASP A 860 -66.10 -47.42 -6.56
C ASP A 860 -65.31 -48.31 -7.54
N VAL A 861 -65.18 -49.61 -7.25
CA VAL A 861 -64.49 -50.58 -8.14
C VAL A 861 -65.11 -50.71 -9.54
N PHE A 862 -66.34 -50.25 -9.73
CA PHE A 862 -67.02 -50.25 -11.03
C PHE A 862 -66.85 -48.90 -11.77
N GLY A 863 -66.03 -47.99 -11.23
CA GLY A 863 -65.77 -46.68 -11.81
C GLY A 863 -66.90 -45.67 -11.62
N ARG A 864 -67.92 -45.99 -10.80
CA ARG A 864 -69.03 -45.08 -10.52
C ARG A 864 -68.59 -44.05 -9.50
N ARG A 865 -68.85 -42.76 -9.78
CA ARG A 865 -68.58 -41.67 -8.85
C ARG A 865 -69.52 -41.75 -7.66
N VAL A 866 -68.94 -41.77 -6.46
CA VAL A 866 -69.66 -41.87 -5.20
C VAL A 866 -69.48 -40.66 -4.28
N ARG A 867 -68.46 -39.81 -4.54
CA ARG A 867 -68.28 -38.49 -3.93
C ARG A 867 -67.38 -37.59 -4.79
N GLU A 868 -67.57 -36.28 -4.75
CA GLU A 868 -66.72 -35.28 -5.42
C GLU A 868 -66.36 -34.14 -4.47
N TRP A 869 -65.12 -33.68 -4.55
CA TRP A 869 -64.63 -32.47 -3.91
C TRP A 869 -64.27 -31.46 -5.01
N LYS A 870 -64.89 -30.28 -4.93
CA LYS A 870 -64.73 -29.22 -5.94
C LYS A 870 -63.36 -28.54 -5.89
N ASN A 871 -62.68 -28.59 -4.75
CA ASN A 871 -61.35 -28.03 -4.55
C ASN A 871 -60.54 -28.89 -3.56
N MET A 872 -59.22 -28.76 -3.58
CA MET A 872 -58.32 -29.54 -2.71
C MET A 872 -58.40 -29.13 -1.22
N GLU A 873 -58.79 -27.88 -0.93
CA GLU A 873 -59.02 -27.41 0.45
C GLU A 873 -60.17 -28.17 1.14
N SER A 874 -61.23 -28.52 0.40
CA SER A 874 -62.33 -29.31 0.96
C SER A 874 -61.94 -30.76 1.22
N LEU A 875 -61.00 -31.31 0.43
CA LEU A 875 -60.46 -32.65 0.62
C LEU A 875 -59.46 -32.70 1.78
N SER A 876 -58.65 -31.65 1.97
CA SER A 876 -57.62 -31.60 3.03
C SER A 876 -58.20 -31.63 4.45
N ARG A 877 -59.50 -31.33 4.62
CA ARG A 877 -60.22 -31.48 5.90
C ARG A 877 -60.48 -32.95 6.28
N GLY A 878 -60.19 -33.88 5.37
CA GLY A 878 -60.36 -35.31 5.55
C GLY A 878 -61.73 -35.82 5.09
N TRP A 879 -61.86 -37.16 5.03
CA TRP A 879 -63.08 -37.84 4.63
C TRP A 879 -63.55 -38.83 5.70
N ASP A 880 -64.79 -38.65 6.14
CA ASP A 880 -65.47 -39.39 7.22
C ASP A 880 -66.09 -40.74 6.79
N GLY A 881 -65.80 -41.19 5.56
CA GLY A 881 -66.34 -42.43 5.03
C GLY A 881 -67.80 -42.34 4.56
N VAL A 882 -68.39 -41.14 4.48
CA VAL A 882 -69.78 -40.96 4.02
C VAL A 882 -69.83 -40.70 2.51
N LEU A 883 -70.77 -41.32 1.78
CA LEU A 883 -70.97 -41.09 0.35
C LEU A 883 -71.71 -39.75 0.11
N GLU A 884 -71.73 -39.28 -1.14
CA GLU A 884 -72.45 -38.03 -1.49
C GLU A 884 -73.96 -38.10 -1.22
N THR A 885 -74.53 -39.31 -1.16
CA THR A 885 -75.92 -39.59 -0.78
C THR A 885 -76.21 -39.45 0.72
N GLY A 886 -75.19 -39.21 1.56
CA GLY A 886 -75.31 -39.12 3.01
C GLY A 886 -75.31 -40.48 3.75
N THR A 887 -75.16 -41.58 3.02
CA THR A 887 -75.05 -42.94 3.59
C THR A 887 -73.59 -43.34 3.80
N PRO A 888 -73.23 -44.11 4.85
CA PRO A 888 -71.87 -44.64 5.01
C PRO A 888 -71.43 -45.48 3.80
N ALA A 889 -70.16 -45.38 3.43
CA ALA A 889 -69.55 -46.22 2.41
C ALA A 889 -69.54 -47.69 2.88
N ALA A 890 -69.87 -48.61 1.99
CA ALA A 890 -69.77 -50.03 2.28
C ALA A 890 -68.29 -50.44 2.38
N ALA A 891 -67.99 -51.48 3.17
CA ALA A 891 -66.64 -52.05 3.18
C ALA A 891 -66.28 -52.55 1.78
N GLY A 892 -65.07 -52.21 1.32
CA GLY A 892 -64.65 -52.44 -0.05
C GLY A 892 -63.50 -51.53 -0.49
N VAL A 893 -63.10 -51.69 -1.74
CA VAL A 893 -62.04 -50.88 -2.36
C VAL A 893 -62.68 -49.69 -3.07
N TYR A 894 -62.08 -48.52 -2.89
CA TYR A 894 -62.42 -47.28 -3.58
C TYR A 894 -61.16 -46.69 -4.20
N TYR A 895 -61.34 -45.82 -5.18
CA TYR A 895 -60.24 -45.07 -5.78
C TYR A 895 -60.53 -43.58 -5.69
N LEU A 896 -59.59 -42.81 -5.14
CA LEU A 896 -59.64 -41.36 -5.17
C LEU A 896 -58.82 -40.86 -6.34
N ARG A 897 -59.48 -40.22 -7.30
CA ARG A 897 -58.88 -39.62 -8.49
C ARG A 897 -58.71 -38.12 -8.27
N LEU A 898 -57.46 -37.66 -8.19
CA LEU A 898 -57.06 -36.26 -8.11
C LEU A 898 -56.75 -35.75 -9.51
N VAL A 899 -57.25 -34.55 -9.84
CA VAL A 899 -56.99 -33.88 -11.11
C VAL A 899 -56.51 -32.48 -10.83
N SER A 900 -55.27 -32.15 -11.22
CA SER A 900 -54.64 -30.84 -11.03
C SER A 900 -54.17 -30.22 -12.35
N GLY A 901 -54.12 -28.88 -12.38
CA GLY A 901 -53.74 -28.05 -13.53
C GLY A 901 -54.93 -27.43 -14.28
N VAL A 902 -54.69 -26.26 -14.89
CA VAL A 902 -55.64 -25.53 -15.75
C VAL A 902 -55.08 -25.50 -17.17
N GLY A 903 -55.72 -26.21 -18.12
CA GLY A 903 -55.25 -26.27 -19.53
C GLY A 903 -55.52 -27.62 -20.22
N SER A 904 -54.99 -27.80 -21.43
CA SER A 904 -55.30 -28.91 -22.36
C SER A 904 -54.72 -30.29 -21.96
N ARG A 905 -53.95 -30.39 -20.88
CA ARG A 905 -53.40 -31.65 -20.34
C ARG A 905 -53.38 -31.66 -18.81
N PRO A 906 -54.49 -32.03 -18.14
CA PRO A 906 -54.52 -32.11 -16.68
C PRO A 906 -53.71 -33.30 -16.16
N THR A 907 -53.01 -33.11 -15.04
CA THR A 907 -52.29 -34.18 -14.34
C THR A 907 -53.29 -34.97 -13.50
N VAL A 908 -53.29 -36.30 -13.64
CA VAL A 908 -54.23 -37.19 -12.93
C VAL A 908 -53.46 -38.16 -12.06
N GLN A 909 -53.75 -38.15 -10.76
CA GLN A 909 -53.23 -39.11 -9.80
C GLN A 909 -54.39 -39.95 -9.22
N THR A 910 -54.18 -41.26 -9.02
CA THR A 910 -55.20 -42.15 -8.43
C THR A 910 -54.67 -42.86 -7.20
N LEU A 911 -55.41 -42.79 -6.09
CA LEU A 911 -55.09 -43.41 -4.81
C LEU A 911 -56.09 -44.55 -4.53
N ARG A 912 -55.59 -45.76 -4.24
CA ARG A 912 -56.44 -46.88 -3.82
C ARG A 912 -56.73 -46.80 -2.33
N LEU A 913 -57.99 -46.80 -1.96
CA LEU A 913 -58.50 -46.75 -0.58
C LEU A 913 -59.20 -48.07 -0.24
N LEU A 914 -58.98 -48.61 0.95
CA LEU A 914 -59.66 -49.79 1.45
C LEU A 914 -60.49 -49.41 2.69
N ILE A 915 -61.78 -49.72 2.69
CA ILE A 915 -62.68 -49.50 3.83
C ILE A 915 -63.01 -50.85 4.44
N LEU A 916 -62.81 -50.98 5.75
CA LEU A 916 -63.13 -52.16 6.54
C LEU A 916 -64.42 -51.93 7.35
N LYS A 917 -65.14 -53.02 7.62
CA LYS A 917 -66.35 -53.00 8.46
C LYS A 917 -66.00 -52.81 9.93
#